data_AF-A0A2V8U4L8-F1
#
_entry.id   AF-A0A2V8U4L8-F1
#
_cell.length_a   1.000
_cell.length_b   1.000
_cell.length_c   1.000
_cell.angle_alpha   90.00
_cell.angle_beta   90.00
_cell.angle_gamma   90.00
#
_symmetry.space_group_name_H-M   'P 1'
#
loop_
_entity.id
_entity.type
_entity.pdbx_description
1 polymer ?
#
loop_
_entity_poly.entity_id
_entity_poly.type
_entity_poly.pdbx_seq_one_letter_code
_entity_poly.pdbx_strand_id
1 'polypeptide(L)'
;MIGGACDSSGHVTLQPGDNKTCTITNTKNATLTVTKTLVPSTDTGTFNLQIDGATAGTGAAVGNNGTTGAVVVSIGVQHTVSETGANGTLLSNYTAVIGGACDSSGNVTLQPGDNKTCTITNTKNATLTVTKTLVPSADTGTFNLQIDGATAGTGAAVGNNGTTGAVAVSAGVQHTVGETGANGTLVSNYTAVFGGACDSSGHVTLQPGDTKTCTITNSKNATLTVNKVLNPSGDAGRFNLQIDGATKGTGGSVGNGGTTGAIVVTTGVAHTVGETAAVGNLSDYDTVISGDCAANGSVTLNPGDTKTCTITNTRHATLTVNKILNPSGDSGRFNLRIDGATAGTGASVGDGGTTGAIVVTTGVAHTVSETAAVGNLSDYVTVIGGDCASNGSITLNPGDNKTCTITNARKATLTVTKTLVPSADAGTFNLRIDGATAGTGSAVGNNGTTGAVVVSTGVQHTVSETGANGTLLSNYTAVIGGACDSNGNVTLQPGDNKTCTITNTKNATLTVTKTLLPSSDSGRFNLQIDGATAGTGAAVGNNGTTGAVAVSAGVQHAVGETGANGTLLSNYTAVFGGACDSSGHITLQPGDTKTCTITNTKNATLTVNKVLNPPGDPGLFNLLIDGATAGTGAAVGNGGTTGAVVVASGVTHTVSETAAVGDLATYITAIGGDCASNGTVTLSPGQNKVCTITNTRDPSLTVIKYVIPSDDPGKFNLLIDGVSRATDVGDGGNTGVVMLGLGSHKVTETAGFGTNLSDYLPVFGGACAADGSVLLGAGDNKVCTITNTLASKVQVIKTIAGGLLTAADSFTFQLRQGASTTAAGTILASGVVNLGNAGTITFPTKLDPNQTYQLCEVVMPGWKNNLPNLWPVFNSSGDNSTVCTNIGAGTALPLSPGLNTFRIDNSRPPGGLSRTIGFWKNWSSCTGGGQAPLLDANLPVLVDDYFSITTCQVGVAILNKSDIKTGKKMASDPLYNMAAQYVAAVLNYHAGAFRCPASDNAVNQAYALLNKYQFTGTGAYAKLMSAADQALANTVAAQLDAYNNNNFAVCPP
;
A
#
# COMPACT_ATOMS: atom_id res chain seq x y z
N MET A 1 186.29 -67.37 57.89
CA MET A 1 186.55 -67.29 59.36
C MET A 1 187.70 -68.22 59.74
N ILE A 2 188.54 -67.85 60.72
CA ILE A 2 189.65 -68.67 61.28
C ILE A 2 189.26 -69.11 62.71
N GLY A 3 189.43 -70.39 63.05
CA GLY A 3 189.13 -70.93 64.39
C GLY A 3 189.87 -72.24 64.71
N GLY A 4 189.90 -72.62 65.98
CA GLY A 4 190.65 -73.79 66.50
C GLY A 4 191.60 -73.37 67.63
N ALA A 5 192.77 -74.01 67.71
CA ALA A 5 193.79 -73.73 68.72
C ALA A 5 194.66 -72.48 68.47
N CYS A 6 194.39 -71.75 67.38
CA CYS A 6 195.13 -70.54 67.03
C CYS A 6 194.47 -69.30 67.61
N ASP A 7 195.29 -68.29 67.89
CA ASP A 7 194.81 -66.93 68.09
C ASP A 7 194.25 -66.32 66.78
N SER A 8 193.68 -65.12 66.87
CA SER A 8 193.11 -64.39 65.74
C SER A 8 194.12 -64.01 64.66
N SER A 9 195.42 -64.15 64.94
CA SER A 9 196.53 -63.99 63.99
C SER A 9 197.03 -65.31 63.40
N GLY A 10 196.43 -66.45 63.75
CA GLY A 10 196.81 -67.76 63.20
C GLY A 10 198.04 -68.38 63.85
N HIS A 11 198.41 -67.96 65.06
CA HIS A 11 199.58 -68.48 65.78
C HIS A 11 199.21 -69.56 66.81
N VAL A 12 200.06 -70.58 66.96
CA VAL A 12 199.90 -71.65 67.96
C VAL A 12 201.26 -72.04 68.56
N THR A 13 201.33 -72.17 69.89
CA THR A 13 202.52 -72.60 70.65
C THR A 13 202.32 -74.05 71.12
N LEU A 14 203.33 -74.91 71.01
CA LEU A 14 203.26 -76.34 71.39
C LEU A 14 204.38 -76.74 72.37
N GLN A 15 204.07 -77.59 73.36
CA GLN A 15 205.06 -78.28 74.23
C GLN A 15 205.21 -79.77 73.85
N PRO A 16 206.30 -80.47 74.26
CA PRO A 16 206.45 -81.90 74.02
C PRO A 16 205.28 -82.71 74.59
N GLY A 17 204.54 -83.38 73.70
CA GLY A 17 203.30 -84.11 74.03
C GLY A 17 202.01 -83.47 73.51
N ASP A 18 202.06 -82.21 73.06
CA ASP A 18 200.87 -81.52 72.55
C ASP A 18 200.61 -81.78 71.07
N ASN A 19 199.33 -81.96 70.72
CA ASN A 19 198.83 -81.91 69.35
C ASN A 19 197.66 -80.92 69.27
N LYS A 20 197.75 -79.92 68.37
CA LYS A 20 196.71 -78.90 68.17
C LYS A 20 196.52 -78.54 66.68
N THR A 21 195.30 -78.14 66.31
CA THR A 21 194.86 -77.90 64.92
C THR A 21 194.13 -76.56 64.76
N CYS A 22 194.32 -75.90 63.60
CA CYS A 22 193.63 -74.67 63.20
C CYS A 22 192.97 -74.83 61.82
N THR A 23 191.81 -74.18 61.61
CA THR A 23 190.97 -74.35 60.40
C THR A 23 190.52 -73.00 59.82
N ILE A 24 190.40 -72.91 58.48
CA ILE A 24 189.91 -71.75 57.73
C ILE A 24 188.75 -72.16 56.79
N THR A 25 187.64 -71.40 56.78
CA THR A 25 186.47 -71.62 55.90
C THR A 25 186.06 -70.36 55.09
N ASN A 26 185.66 -70.54 53.82
CA ASN A 26 185.18 -69.51 52.86
C ASN A 26 183.79 -69.89 52.27
N THR A 27 182.86 -68.93 52.09
CA THR A 27 181.47 -69.15 51.62
C THR A 27 181.09 -68.18 50.47
N LYS A 28 180.30 -68.62 49.46
CA LYS A 28 179.89 -67.85 48.26
C LYS A 28 178.49 -67.20 48.38
N ASN A 29 178.32 -65.98 47.86
CA ASN A 29 177.08 -65.17 47.95
C ASN A 29 175.93 -65.65 47.02
N ALA A 30 174.66 -65.35 47.38
CA ALA A 30 173.44 -65.60 46.59
C ALA A 30 172.82 -64.30 46.03
N THR A 31 172.08 -64.36 44.91
CA THR A 31 171.50 -63.18 44.24
C THR A 31 170.01 -63.31 43.91
N LEU A 32 169.24 -62.23 44.08
CA LEU A 32 167.83 -62.09 43.71
C LEU A 32 167.66 -61.02 42.63
N THR A 33 166.80 -61.29 41.65
CA THR A 33 166.42 -60.36 40.58
C THR A 33 164.91 -60.16 40.52
N VAL A 34 164.43 -58.94 40.35
CA VAL A 34 163.02 -58.64 40.04
C VAL A 34 162.94 -58.11 38.62
N THR A 35 161.90 -58.48 37.88
CA THR A 35 161.64 -58.08 36.49
C THR A 35 160.24 -57.47 36.35
N LYS A 36 160.05 -56.56 35.41
CA LYS A 36 158.79 -55.83 35.18
C LYS A 36 158.19 -56.21 33.82
N THR A 37 156.87 -56.42 33.79
CA THR A 37 156.10 -56.57 32.56
C THR A 37 154.93 -55.58 32.55
N LEU A 38 154.62 -54.99 31.40
CA LEU A 38 153.45 -54.11 31.20
C LEU A 38 152.54 -54.64 30.09
N VAL A 39 151.23 -54.48 30.26
CA VAL A 39 150.18 -54.83 29.28
C VAL A 39 149.29 -53.60 29.05
N PRO A 40 149.23 -53.03 27.84
CA PRO A 40 149.99 -53.44 26.65
C PRO A 40 151.50 -53.21 26.84
N SER A 41 152.33 -53.95 26.10
CA SER A 41 153.79 -53.86 26.19
C SER A 41 154.35 -52.50 25.76
N THR A 42 153.54 -51.71 25.06
CA THR A 42 153.80 -50.33 24.64
C THR A 42 153.47 -49.30 25.72
N ASP A 43 152.91 -49.72 26.84
CA ASP A 43 152.66 -48.80 27.94
C ASP A 43 153.97 -48.18 28.44
N THR A 44 153.94 -46.86 28.65
CA THR A 44 155.11 -46.07 29.04
C THR A 44 155.22 -45.86 30.54
N GLY A 45 154.34 -46.47 31.34
CA GLY A 45 154.39 -46.41 32.79
C GLY A 45 155.71 -46.95 33.31
N THR A 46 156.26 -46.29 34.32
CA THR A 46 157.51 -46.72 34.96
C THR A 46 157.29 -47.01 36.43
N PHE A 47 158.01 -47.99 36.95
CA PHE A 47 157.84 -48.52 38.30
C PHE A 47 159.20 -48.67 38.98
N ASN A 48 159.25 -48.42 40.28
CA ASN A 48 160.41 -48.74 41.10
C ASN A 48 160.24 -50.17 41.62
N LEU A 49 161.08 -51.10 41.17
CA LEU A 49 161.13 -52.48 41.65
C LEU A 49 161.91 -52.54 42.96
N GLN A 50 161.28 -53.09 43.98
CA GLN A 50 161.82 -53.11 45.34
C GLN A 50 162.15 -54.54 45.78
N ILE A 51 163.24 -54.68 46.53
CA ILE A 51 163.55 -55.86 47.36
C ILE A 51 163.63 -55.37 48.80
N ASP A 52 162.90 -56.00 49.71
CA ASP A 52 162.79 -55.65 51.13
C ASP A 52 162.37 -54.21 51.37
N GLY A 53 161.41 -53.74 50.58
CA GLY A 53 160.82 -52.40 50.68
C GLY A 53 161.72 -51.26 50.17
N ALA A 54 162.92 -51.56 49.68
CA ALA A 54 163.82 -50.59 49.07
C ALA A 54 163.98 -50.85 47.58
N THR A 55 164.03 -49.79 46.77
CA THR A 55 164.34 -49.91 45.33
C THR A 55 165.72 -50.54 45.16
N ALA A 56 165.77 -51.69 44.49
CA ALA A 56 166.95 -52.55 44.52
C ALA A 56 167.71 -52.55 43.19
N GLY A 57 169.04 -52.53 43.27
CA GLY A 57 169.93 -52.58 42.10
C GLY A 57 169.59 -51.51 41.04
N THR A 58 169.33 -51.96 39.81
CA THR A 58 168.93 -51.10 38.67
C THR A 58 167.42 -50.85 38.57
N GLY A 59 166.65 -51.26 39.58
CA GLY A 59 165.18 -51.29 39.55
C GLY A 59 164.48 -49.95 39.69
N ALA A 60 165.18 -48.82 39.63
CA ALA A 60 164.57 -47.50 39.73
C ALA A 60 163.94 -47.07 38.39
N ALA A 61 162.68 -46.62 38.44
CA ALA A 61 161.92 -46.06 37.32
C ALA A 61 161.99 -46.88 36.03
N VAL A 62 161.78 -48.20 36.14
CA VAL A 62 161.87 -49.11 35.00
C VAL A 62 160.50 -49.34 34.36
N GLY A 63 160.48 -49.39 33.02
CA GLY A 63 159.29 -49.72 32.24
C GLY A 63 159.16 -51.22 31.97
N ASN A 64 158.45 -51.57 30.90
CA ASN A 64 158.32 -52.96 30.45
C ASN A 64 159.69 -53.61 30.19
N ASN A 65 159.88 -54.85 30.63
CA ASN A 65 161.15 -55.60 30.68
C ASN A 65 162.24 -55.01 31.58
N GLY A 66 161.89 -54.04 32.43
CA GLY A 66 162.75 -53.50 33.46
C GLY A 66 163.22 -54.54 34.47
N THR A 67 164.36 -54.33 35.14
CA THR A 67 164.85 -55.27 36.14
C THR A 67 165.67 -54.58 37.24
N THR A 68 165.78 -55.20 38.41
CA THR A 68 166.76 -54.83 39.45
C THR A 68 168.19 -55.27 39.09
N GLY A 69 168.36 -56.19 38.12
CA GLY A 69 169.59 -56.96 37.98
C GLY A 69 169.80 -57.96 39.12
N ALA A 70 170.91 -58.69 39.12
CA ALA A 70 171.27 -59.63 40.19
C ALA A 70 171.75 -58.87 41.43
N VAL A 71 170.91 -58.78 42.46
CA VAL A 71 171.23 -58.11 43.73
C VAL A 71 171.65 -59.17 44.73
N VAL A 72 172.85 -59.03 45.31
CA VAL A 72 173.31 -59.94 46.36
C VAL A 72 172.47 -59.72 47.61
N VAL A 73 171.90 -60.80 48.14
CA VAL A 73 171.05 -60.78 49.34
C VAL A 73 171.54 -61.79 50.37
N SER A 74 171.18 -61.57 51.63
CA SER A 74 171.57 -62.44 52.74
C SER A 74 170.96 -63.84 52.59
N ILE A 75 171.76 -64.88 52.77
CA ILE A 75 171.30 -66.27 52.67
C ILE A 75 170.52 -66.69 53.93
N GLY A 76 169.53 -67.57 53.76
CA GLY A 76 168.80 -68.17 54.88
C GLY A 76 167.73 -67.30 55.54
N VAL A 77 167.41 -66.12 54.98
CA VAL A 77 166.30 -65.23 55.42
C VAL A 77 165.33 -64.94 54.26
N GLN A 78 164.08 -64.59 54.57
CA GLN A 78 163.05 -64.26 53.57
C GLN A 78 163.24 -62.83 53.05
N HIS A 79 163.10 -62.68 51.74
CA HIS A 79 163.07 -61.41 51.03
C HIS A 79 161.68 -61.16 50.44
N THR A 80 161.30 -59.89 50.33
CA THR A 80 160.03 -59.43 49.77
C THR A 80 160.26 -58.60 48.51
N VAL A 81 159.41 -58.76 47.50
CA VAL A 81 159.42 -57.95 46.28
C VAL A 81 158.11 -57.25 46.09
N SER A 82 158.20 -55.98 45.72
CA SER A 82 157.07 -55.12 45.48
C SER A 82 157.44 -54.07 44.44
N GLU A 83 156.48 -53.23 44.08
CA GLU A 83 156.78 -52.04 43.29
C GLU A 83 155.99 -50.83 43.76
N THR A 84 156.51 -49.66 43.44
CA THR A 84 155.82 -48.39 43.56
C THR A 84 155.82 -47.66 42.21
N GLY A 85 154.83 -46.80 41.98
CA GLY A 85 154.76 -46.02 40.75
C GLY A 85 155.90 -45.00 40.70
N ALA A 86 156.51 -44.84 39.53
CA ALA A 86 157.60 -43.89 39.29
C ALA A 86 157.21 -42.87 38.20
N ASN A 87 157.84 -41.69 38.23
CA ASN A 87 157.65 -40.61 37.26
C ASN A 87 156.17 -40.27 36.96
N GLY A 88 155.34 -40.18 38.00
CA GLY A 88 153.92 -39.83 37.87
C GLY A 88 153.01 -40.98 37.45
N THR A 89 153.53 -42.20 37.31
CA THR A 89 152.70 -43.40 37.07
C THR A 89 151.89 -43.72 38.33
N LEU A 90 150.56 -43.69 38.23
CA LEU A 90 149.65 -44.11 39.31
C LEU A 90 149.35 -45.60 39.18
N LEU A 91 149.55 -46.37 40.26
CA LEU A 91 149.22 -47.80 40.28
C LEU A 91 147.73 -48.06 40.04
N SER A 92 146.84 -47.14 40.42
CA SER A 92 145.39 -47.25 40.20
C SER A 92 144.97 -47.34 38.73
N ASN A 93 145.85 -46.92 37.81
CA ASN A 93 145.60 -47.02 36.37
C ASN A 93 145.91 -48.43 35.83
N TYR A 94 146.45 -49.30 36.68
CA TYR A 94 146.86 -50.64 36.32
C TYR A 94 146.28 -51.67 37.29
N THR A 95 146.17 -52.89 36.82
CA THR A 95 145.96 -54.08 37.65
C THR A 95 147.28 -54.86 37.70
N ALA A 96 147.85 -55.01 38.90
CA ALA A 96 149.18 -55.59 39.13
C ALA A 96 149.11 -57.06 39.57
N VAL A 97 150.01 -57.90 39.05
CA VAL A 97 150.15 -59.33 39.41
C VAL A 97 151.63 -59.69 39.59
N ILE A 98 152.00 -60.27 40.75
CA ILE A 98 153.36 -60.74 41.06
C ILE A 98 153.48 -62.26 40.85
N GLY A 99 154.61 -62.72 40.30
CA GLY A 99 154.93 -64.14 40.12
C GLY A 99 156.43 -64.40 39.90
N GLY A 100 156.76 -65.51 39.23
CA GLY A 100 158.14 -65.99 39.04
C GLY A 100 158.57 -66.89 40.20
N ALA A 101 159.78 -66.69 40.73
CA ALA A 101 160.25 -67.41 41.92
C ALA A 101 159.62 -66.91 43.24
N CYS A 102 158.86 -65.82 43.18
CA CYS A 102 158.10 -65.28 44.30
C CYS A 102 156.66 -65.79 44.28
N ASP A 103 156.07 -65.92 45.46
CA ASP A 103 154.64 -66.14 45.60
C ASP A 103 153.83 -64.88 45.19
N SER A 104 152.51 -65.00 45.13
CA SER A 104 151.60 -63.90 44.77
C SER A 104 151.64 -62.70 45.73
N SER A 105 152.22 -62.88 46.91
CA SER A 105 152.46 -61.83 47.90
C SER A 105 153.86 -61.22 47.80
N GLY A 106 154.70 -61.73 46.89
CA GLY A 106 156.03 -61.23 46.62
C GLY A 106 157.14 -61.80 47.51
N ASN A 107 156.98 -62.96 48.16
CA ASN A 107 158.02 -63.48 49.08
C ASN A 107 158.95 -64.53 48.43
N VAL A 108 160.24 -64.55 48.81
CA VAL A 108 161.25 -65.55 48.36
C VAL A 108 162.42 -65.73 49.35
N THR A 109 162.95 -66.95 49.51
CA THR A 109 164.14 -67.26 50.34
C THR A 109 165.26 -67.91 49.50
N LEU A 110 166.53 -67.56 49.76
CA LEU A 110 167.70 -68.02 48.99
C LEU A 110 168.74 -68.75 49.86
N GLN A 111 169.39 -69.78 49.29
CA GLN A 111 170.49 -70.58 49.86
C GLN A 111 171.87 -70.17 49.28
N PRO A 112 173.02 -70.58 49.88
CA PRO A 112 174.34 -70.25 49.34
C PRO A 112 174.49 -70.61 47.85
N GLY A 113 174.77 -69.61 47.02
CA GLY A 113 174.95 -69.77 45.57
C GLY A 113 173.67 -69.69 44.72
N ASP A 114 172.49 -69.53 45.30
CA ASP A 114 171.24 -69.38 44.56
C ASP A 114 171.23 -68.11 43.69
N ASN A 115 170.56 -68.21 42.53
CA ASN A 115 170.19 -67.07 41.69
C ASN A 115 168.71 -67.18 41.30
N LYS A 116 167.83 -66.37 41.91
CA LYS A 116 166.36 -66.44 41.70
C LYS A 116 165.81 -65.17 41.05
N THR A 117 164.68 -65.29 40.33
CA THR A 117 164.03 -64.15 39.65
C THR A 117 162.53 -64.10 39.89
N CYS A 118 162.00 -62.93 40.28
CA CYS A 118 160.57 -62.64 40.41
C CYS A 118 160.11 -61.64 39.34
N THR A 119 158.82 -61.63 39.00
CA THR A 119 158.26 -60.80 37.93
C THR A 119 156.99 -60.10 38.40
N ILE A 120 156.83 -58.80 38.10
CA ILE A 120 155.62 -58.02 38.38
C ILE A 120 155.00 -57.54 37.06
N THR A 121 153.76 -57.93 36.77
CA THR A 121 153.02 -57.57 35.54
C THR A 121 151.91 -56.55 35.82
N ASN A 122 151.90 -55.40 35.11
CA ASN A 122 150.82 -54.40 35.22
C ASN A 122 150.02 -54.26 33.94
N THR A 123 148.70 -54.44 34.03
CA THR A 123 147.77 -54.26 32.91
C THR A 123 147.01 -52.95 33.02
N LYS A 124 147.08 -52.07 32.01
CA LYS A 124 146.43 -50.76 32.00
C LYS A 124 144.93 -50.85 31.81
N ASN A 125 144.17 -50.14 32.62
CA ASN A 125 142.70 -50.12 32.54
C ASN A 125 142.22 -49.39 31.27
N ALA A 126 141.14 -49.87 30.65
CA ALA A 126 140.47 -49.19 29.52
C ALA A 126 139.42 -48.20 30.04
N THR A 127 139.06 -47.18 29.25
CA THR A 127 138.04 -46.19 29.63
C THR A 127 136.99 -45.97 28.56
N LEU A 128 135.72 -45.94 28.97
CA LEU A 128 134.56 -45.70 28.12
C LEU A 128 133.83 -44.41 28.56
N THR A 129 133.49 -43.56 27.61
CA THR A 129 132.69 -42.35 27.81
C THR A 129 131.39 -42.43 27.01
N VAL A 130 130.25 -42.03 27.58
CA VAL A 130 128.98 -41.90 26.84
C VAL A 130 128.57 -40.43 26.83
N THR A 131 128.24 -39.87 25.67
CA THR A 131 127.77 -38.49 25.50
C THR A 131 126.32 -38.42 25.03
N LYS A 132 125.58 -37.40 25.47
CA LYS A 132 124.18 -37.16 25.13
C LYS A 132 124.02 -36.02 24.13
N THR A 133 123.14 -36.21 23.15
CA THR A 133 122.68 -35.13 22.26
C THR A 133 121.15 -35.09 22.25
N LEU A 134 120.55 -33.90 22.27
CA LEU A 134 119.10 -33.69 22.10
C LEU A 134 118.81 -32.90 20.83
N VAL A 135 117.73 -33.26 20.15
CA VAL A 135 117.21 -32.59 18.95
C VAL A 135 115.72 -32.28 19.18
N PRO A 136 115.30 -31.01 19.24
CA PRO A 136 116.12 -29.81 19.08
C PRO A 136 117.10 -29.62 20.24
N SER A 137 118.19 -28.90 20.01
CA SER A 137 119.25 -28.69 21.02
C SER A 137 118.81 -27.89 22.25
N ALA A 138 117.70 -27.17 22.13
CA ALA A 138 117.05 -26.43 23.22
C ALA A 138 116.09 -27.29 24.05
N ASP A 139 115.90 -28.57 23.69
CA ASP A 139 115.08 -29.46 24.49
C ASP A 139 115.67 -29.62 25.91
N THR A 140 114.78 -29.62 26.90
CA THR A 140 115.13 -29.63 28.32
C THR A 140 115.05 -31.02 28.96
N GLY A 141 114.78 -32.06 28.17
CA GLY A 141 114.74 -33.44 28.64
C GLY A 141 116.07 -33.85 29.26
N THR A 142 116.00 -34.64 30.33
CA THR A 142 117.19 -35.15 31.02
C THR A 142 117.16 -36.66 31.10
N PHE A 143 118.34 -37.27 31.00
CA PHE A 143 118.52 -38.72 30.87
C PHE A 143 119.63 -39.21 31.81
N ASN A 144 119.47 -40.40 32.35
CA ASN A 144 120.53 -41.11 33.03
C ASN A 144 121.28 -41.97 32.00
N LEU A 145 122.53 -41.64 31.72
CA LEU A 145 123.41 -42.39 30.81
C LEU A 145 123.98 -43.62 31.52
N GLN A 146 123.81 -44.79 30.91
CA GLN A 146 124.15 -46.07 31.50
C GLN A 146 125.28 -46.77 30.75
N ILE A 147 126.17 -47.42 31.50
CA ILE A 147 127.11 -48.43 31.00
C ILE A 147 126.78 -49.73 31.74
N ASP A 148 126.58 -50.82 31.00
CA ASP A 148 126.18 -52.13 31.52
C ASP A 148 124.93 -52.10 32.40
N GLY A 149 123.96 -51.28 32.01
CA GLY A 149 122.65 -51.16 32.66
C GLY A 149 122.64 -50.32 33.95
N ALA A 150 123.78 -49.77 34.38
CA ALA A 150 123.87 -48.89 35.54
C ALA A 150 124.25 -47.47 35.12
N THR A 151 123.67 -46.46 35.78
CA THR A 151 124.04 -45.05 35.55
C THR A 151 125.52 -44.87 35.88
N ALA A 152 126.32 -44.43 34.91
CA ALA A 152 127.77 -44.48 34.99
C ALA A 152 128.40 -43.08 35.14
N GLY A 153 129.44 -42.98 35.98
CA GLY A 153 130.21 -41.74 36.21
C GLY A 153 129.32 -40.54 36.52
N THR A 154 129.48 -39.44 35.78
CA THR A 154 128.67 -38.21 35.91
C THR A 154 127.34 -38.26 35.14
N GLY A 155 126.93 -39.42 34.64
CA GLY A 155 125.83 -39.58 33.68
C GLY A 155 124.43 -39.45 34.26
N ALA A 156 124.24 -39.03 35.51
CA ALA A 156 122.92 -38.89 36.11
C ALA A 156 122.22 -37.58 35.70
N ALA A 157 120.96 -37.68 35.27
CA ALA A 157 120.07 -36.57 34.94
C ALA A 157 120.68 -35.50 34.03
N VAL A 158 121.41 -35.92 32.99
CA VAL A 158 122.10 -35.03 32.07
C VAL A 158 121.22 -34.67 30.87
N GLY A 159 121.31 -33.40 30.42
CA GLY A 159 120.62 -32.91 29.22
C GLY A 159 121.49 -32.97 27.96
N ASN A 160 121.22 -32.08 27.01
CA ASN A 160 122.03 -31.96 25.79
C ASN A 160 123.51 -31.69 26.13
N ASN A 161 124.43 -32.38 25.44
CA ASN A 161 125.88 -32.40 25.70
C ASN A 161 126.29 -33.01 27.06
N GLY A 162 125.38 -33.71 27.74
CA GLY A 162 125.66 -34.49 28.94
C GLY A 162 126.68 -35.61 28.71
N THR A 163 127.37 -36.06 29.75
CA THR A 163 128.37 -37.15 29.65
C THR A 163 128.50 -37.95 30.93
N THR A 164 128.91 -39.22 30.81
CA THR A 164 129.37 -40.04 31.95
C THR A 164 130.76 -39.64 32.45
N GLY A 165 131.51 -38.86 31.66
CA GLY A 165 132.97 -38.76 31.83
C GLY A 165 133.67 -40.08 31.49
N ALA A 166 135.00 -40.12 31.62
CA ALA A 166 135.77 -41.33 31.38
C ALA A 166 135.58 -42.34 32.53
N VAL A 167 134.90 -43.44 32.26
CA VAL A 167 134.64 -44.52 33.22
C VAL A 167 135.57 -45.68 32.92
N ALA A 168 136.34 -46.12 33.92
CA ALA A 168 137.20 -47.29 33.76
C ALA A 168 136.36 -48.56 33.63
N VAL A 169 136.67 -49.38 32.63
CA VAL A 169 135.96 -50.63 32.32
C VAL A 169 136.97 -51.75 32.07
N SER A 170 136.53 -53.00 32.29
CA SER A 170 137.35 -54.19 32.04
C SER A 170 137.65 -54.33 30.54
N ALA A 171 138.93 -54.43 30.20
CA ALA A 171 139.34 -54.67 28.82
C ALA A 171 139.02 -56.11 28.35
N GLY A 172 138.78 -56.28 27.05
CA GLY A 172 138.58 -57.58 26.41
C GLY A 172 137.15 -58.15 26.46
N VAL A 173 136.19 -57.44 27.06
CA VAL A 173 134.76 -57.82 27.10
C VAL A 173 133.86 -56.77 26.42
N GLN A 174 132.65 -57.16 26.02
CA GLN A 174 131.65 -56.25 25.44
C GLN A 174 130.91 -55.50 26.55
N HIS A 175 130.75 -54.19 26.37
CA HIS A 175 129.95 -53.30 27.20
C HIS A 175 128.71 -52.83 26.46
N THR A 176 127.63 -52.58 27.19
CA THR A 176 126.38 -52.01 26.67
C THR A 176 126.20 -50.57 27.14
N VAL A 177 125.71 -49.71 26.26
CA VAL A 177 125.41 -48.31 26.52
C VAL A 177 123.91 -48.10 26.35
N GLY A 178 123.29 -47.44 27.31
CA GLY A 178 121.86 -47.17 27.29
C GLY A 178 121.51 -45.89 28.02
N GLU A 179 120.22 -45.61 28.10
CA GLU A 179 119.73 -44.52 28.93
C GLU A 179 118.32 -44.77 29.45
N THR A 180 117.98 -44.08 30.54
CA THR A 180 116.62 -43.99 31.06
C THR A 180 116.24 -42.53 31.28
N GLY A 181 114.96 -42.20 31.19
CA GLY A 181 114.49 -40.85 31.47
C GLY A 181 114.73 -40.43 32.92
N ALA A 182 115.01 -39.14 33.14
CA ALA A 182 115.20 -38.54 34.45
C ALA A 182 114.30 -37.31 34.62
N ASN A 183 114.01 -36.93 35.88
CA ASN A 183 113.23 -35.75 36.26
C ASN A 183 111.90 -35.59 35.50
N GLY A 184 111.15 -36.69 35.33
CA GLY A 184 109.86 -36.69 34.63
C GLY A 184 109.94 -36.72 33.10
N THR A 185 111.15 -36.80 32.53
CA THR A 185 111.34 -37.03 31.09
C THR A 185 110.89 -38.45 30.74
N LEU A 186 109.87 -38.59 29.88
CA LEU A 186 109.51 -39.87 29.31
C LEU A 186 110.34 -40.12 28.04
N VAL A 187 111.06 -41.24 28.00
CA VAL A 187 111.86 -41.65 26.84
C VAL A 187 110.99 -41.83 25.59
N SER A 188 109.73 -42.24 25.75
CA SER A 188 108.75 -42.39 24.66
C SER A 188 108.43 -41.10 23.89
N ASN A 189 108.75 -39.93 24.45
CA ASN A 189 108.59 -38.65 23.76
C ASN A 189 109.74 -38.36 22.78
N TYR A 190 110.72 -39.25 22.72
CA TYR A 190 111.91 -39.12 21.90
C TYR A 190 112.13 -40.38 21.08
N THR A 191 112.81 -40.21 19.96
CA THR A 191 113.42 -41.29 19.20
C THR A 191 114.92 -41.27 19.47
N ALA A 192 115.46 -42.34 20.04
CA ALA A 192 116.87 -42.47 20.41
C ALA A 192 117.68 -43.15 19.30
N VAL A 193 118.88 -42.64 19.02
CA VAL A 193 119.84 -43.22 18.07
C VAL A 193 121.20 -43.32 18.75
N PHE A 194 121.80 -44.51 18.69
CA PHE A 194 123.16 -44.77 19.20
C PHE A 194 124.21 -44.56 18.09
N GLY A 195 125.38 -44.06 18.48
CA GLY A 195 126.51 -43.86 17.57
C GLY A 195 127.85 -43.66 18.30
N GLY A 196 128.81 -43.05 17.60
CA GLY A 196 130.19 -42.93 18.07
C GLY A 196 130.93 -44.26 17.92
N ALA A 197 131.61 -44.71 18.98
CA ALA A 197 132.28 -46.00 19.02
C ALA A 197 131.33 -47.19 19.26
N CYS A 198 130.07 -46.92 19.61
CA CYS A 198 129.04 -47.94 19.76
C CYS A 198 128.37 -48.24 18.41
N ASP A 199 127.95 -49.49 18.24
CA ASP A 199 127.05 -49.85 17.15
C ASP A 199 125.61 -49.31 17.37
N SER A 200 124.72 -49.53 16.39
CA SER A 200 123.33 -49.05 16.44
C SER A 200 122.50 -49.64 17.57
N SER A 201 122.99 -50.71 18.21
CA SER A 201 122.39 -51.36 19.39
C SER A 201 123.02 -50.88 20.70
N GLY A 202 124.00 -49.98 20.65
CA GLY A 202 124.67 -49.45 21.83
C GLY A 202 125.76 -50.36 22.40
N HIS A 203 126.42 -51.20 21.60
CA HIS A 203 127.48 -52.11 22.07
C HIS A 203 128.90 -51.65 21.70
N VAL A 204 129.88 -51.89 22.57
CA VAL A 204 131.30 -51.55 22.36
C VAL A 204 132.26 -52.50 23.09
N THR A 205 133.43 -52.81 22.52
CA THR A 205 134.52 -53.59 23.18
C THR A 205 135.82 -52.78 23.16
N LEU A 206 136.58 -52.80 24.26
CA LEU A 206 137.81 -52.03 24.46
C LEU A 206 139.00 -52.96 24.77
N GLN A 207 140.18 -52.67 24.23
CA GLN A 207 141.45 -53.33 24.59
C GLN A 207 142.13 -52.63 25.78
N PRO A 208 143.11 -53.27 26.46
CA PRO A 208 143.80 -52.65 27.59
C PRO A 208 144.42 -51.30 27.20
N GLY A 209 144.08 -50.25 27.95
CA GLY A 209 144.52 -48.87 27.67
C GLY A 209 143.71 -48.10 26.62
N ASP A 210 142.70 -48.70 25.97
CA ASP A 210 141.81 -48.00 25.03
C ASP A 210 141.00 -46.91 25.74
N THR A 211 140.73 -45.82 25.02
CA THR A 211 139.74 -44.81 25.39
C THR A 211 138.73 -44.68 24.26
N LYS A 212 137.47 -45.03 24.49
CA LYS A 212 136.39 -44.94 23.48
C LYS A 212 135.23 -44.07 23.96
N THR A 213 134.50 -43.48 23.00
CA THR A 213 133.32 -42.65 23.28
C THR A 213 132.12 -43.09 22.45
N CYS A 214 131.00 -43.39 23.12
CA CYS A 214 129.70 -43.62 22.49
C CYS A 214 128.80 -42.39 22.62
N THR A 215 127.83 -42.24 21.72
CA THR A 215 126.88 -41.12 21.73
C THR A 215 125.45 -41.63 21.65
N ILE A 216 124.54 -41.01 22.41
CA ILE A 216 123.09 -41.24 22.32
C ILE A 216 122.39 -39.94 21.93
N THR A 217 121.77 -39.90 20.75
CA THR A 217 121.01 -38.75 20.25
C THR A 217 119.51 -38.97 20.40
N ASN A 218 118.82 -38.10 21.14
CA ASN A 218 117.35 -38.13 21.28
C ASN A 218 116.70 -37.01 20.50
N SER A 219 115.86 -37.38 19.54
CA SER A 219 115.04 -36.44 18.80
C SER A 219 113.62 -36.42 19.36
N LYS A 220 113.14 -35.25 19.80
CA LYS A 220 111.79 -35.08 20.35
C LYS A 220 110.75 -35.26 19.25
N ASN A 221 109.75 -36.09 19.53
CA ASN A 221 108.66 -36.38 18.62
C ASN A 221 107.84 -35.10 18.33
N ALA A 222 107.47 -34.88 17.06
CA ALA A 222 106.55 -33.81 16.67
C ALA A 222 105.12 -34.33 16.59
N THR A 223 104.14 -33.49 16.91
CA THR A 223 102.73 -33.87 16.90
C THR A 223 101.87 -32.95 16.04
N LEU A 224 100.96 -33.56 15.27
CA LEU A 224 99.97 -32.88 14.44
C LEU A 224 98.57 -33.23 14.93
N THR A 225 97.73 -32.21 15.12
CA THR A 225 96.32 -32.35 15.50
C THR A 225 95.44 -31.77 14.38
N VAL A 226 94.39 -32.48 13.98
CA VAL A 226 93.37 -31.95 13.07
C VAL A 226 92.04 -31.83 13.80
N ASN A 227 91.46 -30.63 13.81
CA ASN A 227 90.19 -30.30 14.44
C ASN A 227 89.08 -30.11 13.41
N LYS A 228 87.85 -30.41 13.81
CA LYS A 228 86.66 -30.26 12.99
C LYS A 228 85.76 -29.14 13.49
N VAL A 229 85.33 -28.28 12.57
CA VAL A 229 84.29 -27.27 12.79
C VAL A 229 83.18 -27.45 11.76
N LEU A 230 81.92 -27.31 12.19
CA LEU A 230 80.75 -27.22 11.32
C LEU A 230 80.11 -25.84 11.47
N ASN A 231 79.57 -25.34 10.37
CA ASN A 231 78.77 -24.12 10.32
C ASN A 231 77.46 -24.42 9.56
N PRO A 232 76.32 -24.51 10.25
CA PRO A 232 76.12 -24.20 11.66
C PRO A 232 76.75 -25.24 12.60
N SER A 233 77.08 -24.84 13.83
CA SER A 233 77.75 -25.70 14.81
C SER A 233 76.92 -26.92 15.25
N GLY A 234 75.60 -26.83 15.11
CA GLY A 234 74.64 -27.91 15.36
C GLY A 234 74.38 -28.81 14.16
N ASP A 235 75.11 -28.63 13.05
CA ASP A 235 74.96 -29.49 11.89
C ASP A 235 75.28 -30.96 12.22
N ALA A 236 74.49 -31.89 11.65
CA ALA A 236 74.57 -33.30 11.96
C ALA A 236 75.64 -34.06 11.15
N GLY A 237 76.31 -33.40 10.21
CA GLY A 237 77.33 -34.00 9.35
C GLY A 237 78.44 -34.66 10.14
N ARG A 238 78.87 -35.85 9.69
CA ARG A 238 79.97 -36.61 10.31
C ARG A 238 81.08 -36.83 9.30
N PHE A 239 82.32 -36.58 9.70
CA PHE A 239 83.48 -36.58 8.81
C PHE A 239 84.61 -37.41 9.39
N ASN A 240 85.37 -38.07 8.52
CA ASN A 240 86.59 -38.77 8.88
C ASN A 240 87.78 -37.81 8.65
N LEU A 241 88.44 -37.37 9.71
CA LEU A 241 89.62 -36.50 9.64
C LEU A 241 90.86 -37.31 9.29
N GLN A 242 91.55 -36.90 8.24
CA GLN A 242 92.68 -37.63 7.68
C GLN A 242 93.98 -36.87 7.83
N ILE A 243 95.05 -37.62 8.08
CA ILE A 243 96.44 -37.19 7.92
C ILE A 243 97.07 -38.20 6.94
N ASP A 244 97.67 -37.69 5.88
CA ASP A 244 98.26 -38.43 4.76
C ASP A 244 97.27 -39.42 4.13
N GLY A 245 96.03 -38.97 3.91
CA GLY A 245 94.96 -39.73 3.26
C GLY A 245 94.33 -40.84 4.10
N ALA A 246 94.77 -41.03 5.35
CA ALA A 246 94.22 -42.02 6.26
C ALA A 246 93.58 -41.37 7.49
N THR A 247 92.45 -41.92 7.95
CA THR A 247 91.82 -41.48 9.20
C THR A 247 92.73 -41.83 10.39
N LYS A 248 93.05 -40.84 11.24
CA LYS A 248 93.99 -41.02 12.36
C LYS A 248 93.36 -40.72 13.71
N GLY A 249 93.89 -41.38 14.74
CA GLY A 249 93.50 -41.22 16.14
C GLY A 249 91.99 -41.29 16.35
N THR A 250 91.43 -40.29 17.03
CA THR A 250 89.98 -40.18 17.29
C THR A 250 89.19 -39.54 16.16
N GLY A 251 89.81 -39.29 15.00
CA GLY A 251 89.23 -38.54 13.88
C GLY A 251 88.18 -39.28 13.07
N GLY A 252 87.77 -40.49 13.47
CA GLY A 252 86.77 -41.28 12.75
C GLY A 252 85.35 -40.83 13.05
N SER A 253 84.57 -40.55 12.00
CA SER A 253 83.17 -40.15 12.04
C SER A 253 82.91 -39.10 13.11
N VAL A 254 83.56 -37.94 13.05
CA VAL A 254 83.40 -36.87 14.05
C VAL A 254 82.52 -35.75 13.53
N GLY A 255 81.79 -35.09 14.44
CA GLY A 255 81.00 -33.89 14.14
C GLY A 255 81.74 -32.61 14.53
N ASN A 256 81.00 -31.52 14.75
CA ASN A 256 81.55 -30.25 15.23
C ASN A 256 82.31 -30.43 16.56
N GLY A 257 83.51 -29.86 16.67
CA GLY A 257 84.41 -30.02 17.82
C GLY A 257 85.21 -31.33 17.83
N GLY A 258 85.06 -32.17 16.80
CA GLY A 258 85.83 -33.40 16.64
C GLY A 258 87.33 -33.16 16.45
N THR A 259 88.16 -34.16 16.74
CA THR A 259 89.61 -34.06 16.57
C THR A 259 90.25 -35.42 16.30
N THR A 260 91.42 -35.45 15.66
CA THR A 260 92.31 -36.62 15.62
C THR A 260 92.98 -36.90 16.96
N GLY A 261 93.04 -35.91 17.86
CA GLY A 261 94.01 -35.86 18.95
C GLY A 261 95.43 -35.60 18.42
N ALA A 262 96.40 -35.51 19.32
CA ALA A 262 97.80 -35.30 18.97
C ALA A 262 98.40 -36.58 18.35
N ILE A 263 98.70 -36.55 17.06
CA ILE A 263 99.30 -37.66 16.32
C ILE A 263 100.78 -37.40 16.16
N VAL A 264 101.62 -38.33 16.61
CA VAL A 264 103.06 -38.26 16.34
C VAL A 264 103.28 -38.49 14.84
N VAL A 265 103.99 -37.56 14.20
CA VAL A 265 104.29 -37.60 12.77
C VAL A 265 105.79 -37.53 12.51
N THR A 266 106.20 -37.93 11.31
CA THR A 266 107.61 -37.92 10.93
C THR A 266 108.07 -36.48 10.68
N THR A 267 109.20 -36.10 11.24
CA THR A 267 109.69 -34.72 11.14
C THR A 267 110.44 -34.48 9.82
N GLY A 268 110.44 -33.23 9.35
CA GLY A 268 111.19 -32.81 8.15
C GLY A 268 110.56 -33.19 6.80
N VAL A 269 109.37 -33.81 6.78
CA VAL A 269 108.59 -34.12 5.57
C VAL A 269 107.23 -33.40 5.60
N ALA A 270 106.64 -33.18 4.42
CA ALA A 270 105.31 -32.58 4.30
C ALA A 270 104.22 -33.62 4.57
N HIS A 271 103.24 -33.25 5.39
CA HIS A 271 102.01 -34.00 5.66
C HIS A 271 100.82 -33.30 5.01
N THR A 272 99.80 -34.06 4.64
CA THR A 272 98.53 -33.53 4.12
C THR A 272 97.39 -33.84 5.07
N VAL A 273 96.60 -32.83 5.43
CA VAL A 273 95.34 -33.00 6.15
C VAL A 273 94.17 -32.90 5.20
N GLY A 274 93.12 -33.65 5.48
CA GLY A 274 91.89 -33.62 4.69
C GLY A 274 90.78 -34.35 5.42
N GLU A 275 89.66 -34.53 4.75
CA GLU A 275 88.55 -35.31 5.28
C GLU A 275 87.73 -35.98 4.18
N THR A 276 86.97 -36.99 4.59
CA THR A 276 85.91 -37.59 3.78
C THR A 276 84.62 -37.60 4.57
N ALA A 277 83.47 -37.59 3.89
CA ALA A 277 82.20 -37.80 4.57
C ALA A 277 82.15 -39.20 5.19
N ALA A 278 81.76 -39.28 6.47
CA ALA A 278 81.47 -40.53 7.16
C ALA A 278 79.97 -40.83 7.14
N VAL A 279 79.14 -39.79 7.27
CA VAL A 279 77.68 -39.83 7.11
C VAL A 279 77.26 -38.56 6.36
N GLY A 280 76.46 -38.72 5.30
CA GLY A 280 76.06 -37.63 4.41
C GLY A 280 76.99 -37.49 3.20
N ASN A 281 76.88 -36.37 2.50
CA ASN A 281 77.70 -36.06 1.33
C ASN A 281 78.52 -34.79 1.58
N LEU A 282 79.79 -34.79 1.19
CA LEU A 282 80.66 -33.62 1.35
C LEU A 282 80.23 -32.48 0.41
N SER A 283 79.54 -32.80 -0.70
CA SER A 283 79.01 -31.80 -1.64
C SER A 283 77.94 -30.88 -1.05
N ASP A 284 77.35 -31.24 0.09
CA ASP A 284 76.35 -30.41 0.79
C ASP A 284 77.01 -29.26 1.57
N TYR A 285 78.34 -29.15 1.51
CA TYR A 285 79.13 -28.22 2.28
C TYR A 285 80.20 -27.52 1.44
N ASP A 286 80.53 -26.30 1.83
CA ASP A 286 81.78 -25.64 1.48
C ASP A 286 82.83 -25.96 2.54
N THR A 287 83.92 -26.61 2.13
CA THR A 287 85.03 -27.03 3.00
C THR A 287 86.20 -26.05 2.94
N VAL A 288 86.67 -25.60 4.11
CA VAL A 288 87.85 -24.72 4.26
C VAL A 288 88.82 -25.31 5.26
N ILE A 289 90.12 -25.39 4.89
CA ILE A 289 91.20 -25.80 5.79
C ILE A 289 91.97 -24.57 6.26
N SER A 290 92.29 -24.51 7.55
CA SER A 290 92.94 -23.38 8.22
C SER A 290 93.80 -23.83 9.41
N GLY A 291 94.31 -22.89 10.21
CA GLY A 291 95.23 -23.15 11.33
C GLY A 291 96.67 -23.13 10.87
N ASP A 292 97.49 -24.08 11.34
CA ASP A 292 98.88 -24.23 10.93
C ASP A 292 99.05 -24.86 9.53
N CYS A 293 97.96 -25.34 8.93
CA CYS A 293 97.95 -25.89 7.57
C CYS A 293 97.68 -24.81 6.52
N ALA A 294 98.28 -24.98 5.35
CA ALA A 294 97.87 -24.25 4.15
C ALA A 294 96.45 -24.65 3.72
N ALA A 295 95.80 -23.82 2.89
CA ALA A 295 94.43 -24.06 2.43
C ALA A 295 94.25 -25.39 1.66
N ASN A 296 95.32 -25.91 1.07
CA ASN A 296 95.35 -27.22 0.40
C ASN A 296 95.62 -28.39 1.37
N GLY A 297 95.68 -28.13 2.68
CA GLY A 297 95.93 -29.12 3.72
C GLY A 297 97.40 -29.46 4.00
N SER A 298 98.38 -28.83 3.33
CA SER A 298 99.80 -29.16 3.54
C SER A 298 100.37 -28.53 4.81
N VAL A 299 101.21 -29.28 5.54
CA VAL A 299 101.96 -28.82 6.73
C VAL A 299 103.28 -29.60 6.93
N THR A 300 104.35 -28.95 7.39
CA THR A 300 105.64 -29.59 7.72
C THR A 300 106.01 -29.31 9.18
N LEU A 301 106.51 -30.31 9.90
CA LEU A 301 106.86 -30.21 11.32
C LEU A 301 108.34 -30.49 11.56
N ASN A 302 108.98 -29.66 12.39
CA ASN A 302 110.33 -29.90 12.92
C ASN A 302 110.26 -30.73 14.22
N PRO A 303 111.36 -31.41 14.64
CA PRO A 303 111.40 -32.10 15.92
C PRO A 303 110.93 -31.22 17.09
N GLY A 304 110.00 -31.74 17.88
CA GLY A 304 109.37 -31.04 19.00
C GLY A 304 108.20 -30.10 18.64
N ASP A 305 107.91 -29.86 17.35
CA ASP A 305 106.76 -29.05 16.95
C ASP A 305 105.45 -29.69 17.41
N THR A 306 104.49 -28.84 17.79
CA THR A 306 103.10 -29.21 17.99
C THR A 306 102.25 -28.29 17.11
N LYS A 307 101.68 -28.83 16.02
CA LYS A 307 100.87 -28.06 15.07
C LYS A 307 99.42 -28.50 15.08
N THR A 308 98.50 -27.57 14.81
CA THR A 308 97.06 -27.81 14.76
C THR A 308 96.45 -27.25 13.49
N CYS A 309 95.74 -28.08 12.75
CA CYS A 309 94.96 -27.70 11.58
C CYS A 309 93.47 -27.82 11.86
N THR A 310 92.66 -26.97 11.24
CA THR A 310 91.21 -26.95 11.43
C THR A 310 90.51 -27.05 10.09
N ILE A 311 89.63 -28.03 9.95
CA ILE A 311 88.75 -28.18 8.78
C ILE A 311 87.36 -27.69 9.14
N THR A 312 86.85 -26.68 8.44
CA THR A 312 85.52 -26.09 8.64
C THR A 312 84.62 -26.46 7.47
N ASN A 313 83.48 -27.11 7.74
CA ASN A 313 82.43 -27.33 6.74
C ASN A 313 81.24 -26.43 6.98
N THR A 314 80.91 -25.58 6.00
CA THR A 314 79.74 -24.73 6.03
C THR A 314 78.64 -25.34 5.18
N ARG A 315 77.49 -25.67 5.78
CA ARG A 315 76.39 -26.34 5.07
C ARG A 315 75.69 -25.37 4.13
N HIS A 316 75.45 -25.81 2.90
CA HIS A 316 74.67 -25.07 1.91
C HIS A 316 73.25 -24.79 2.43
N ALA A 317 72.71 -23.63 2.10
CA ALA A 317 71.31 -23.31 2.32
C ALA A 317 70.50 -23.52 1.04
N THR A 318 69.26 -23.97 1.18
CA THR A 318 68.35 -24.20 0.06
C THR A 318 67.09 -23.35 0.17
N LEU A 319 66.71 -22.73 -0.94
CA LEU A 319 65.47 -21.99 -1.12
C LEU A 319 64.57 -22.71 -2.13
N THR A 320 63.33 -22.96 -1.74
CA THR A 320 62.28 -23.51 -2.61
C THR A 320 61.18 -22.48 -2.79
N VAL A 321 60.71 -22.28 -4.03
CA VAL A 321 59.53 -21.44 -4.30
C VAL A 321 58.41 -22.32 -4.84
N ASN A 322 57.26 -22.31 -4.18
CA ASN A 322 56.06 -23.05 -4.55
C ASN A 322 55.00 -22.13 -5.14
N LYS A 323 54.22 -22.66 -6.08
CA LYS A 323 53.10 -21.99 -6.72
C LYS A 323 51.78 -22.52 -6.19
N ILE A 324 50.89 -21.59 -5.83
CA ILE A 324 49.49 -21.89 -5.56
C ILE A 324 48.62 -21.02 -6.48
N LEU A 325 47.58 -21.60 -7.07
CA LEU A 325 46.51 -20.87 -7.75
C LEU A 325 45.22 -20.98 -6.95
N ASN A 326 44.45 -19.89 -6.93
CA ASN A 326 43.13 -19.85 -6.34
C ASN A 326 42.14 -19.28 -7.38
N PRO A 327 41.27 -20.10 -7.97
CA PRO A 327 41.02 -21.51 -7.64
C PRO A 327 42.15 -22.45 -8.10
N SER A 328 42.28 -23.63 -7.47
CA SER A 328 43.32 -24.63 -7.77
C SER A 328 43.25 -25.20 -9.20
N GLY A 329 42.08 -25.11 -9.84
CA GLY A 329 41.87 -25.51 -11.24
C GLY A 329 42.13 -24.41 -12.28
N ASP A 330 42.65 -23.25 -11.87
CA ASP A 330 42.97 -22.16 -12.78
C ASP A 330 44.07 -22.56 -13.79
N SER A 331 43.90 -22.14 -15.05
CA SER A 331 44.78 -22.54 -16.15
C SER A 331 46.06 -21.68 -16.29
N GLY A 332 46.26 -20.67 -15.45
CA GLY A 332 47.40 -19.77 -15.49
C GLY A 332 48.72 -20.51 -15.32
N ARG A 333 49.74 -20.10 -16.09
CA ARG A 333 51.10 -20.67 -16.01
C ARG A 333 52.10 -19.56 -15.70
N PHE A 334 53.01 -19.81 -14.75
CA PHE A 334 53.92 -18.81 -14.23
C PHE A 334 55.36 -19.31 -14.21
N ASN A 335 56.32 -18.44 -14.49
CA ASN A 335 57.73 -18.70 -14.28
C ASN A 335 58.13 -18.23 -12.89
N LEU A 336 58.44 -19.15 -11.97
CA LEU A 336 58.93 -18.85 -10.62
C LEU A 336 60.41 -18.48 -10.66
N ARG A 337 60.75 -17.37 -10.00
CA ARG A 337 62.08 -16.77 -10.09
C ARG A 337 62.73 -16.61 -8.73
N ILE A 338 64.03 -16.82 -8.69
CA ILE A 338 64.92 -16.46 -7.60
C ILE A 338 65.96 -15.50 -8.19
N ASP A 339 66.13 -14.33 -7.57
CA ASP A 339 67.04 -13.26 -8.00
C ASP A 339 66.84 -12.82 -9.47
N GLY A 340 65.56 -12.75 -9.87
CA GLY A 340 65.14 -12.27 -11.18
C GLY A 340 65.23 -13.29 -12.32
N ALA A 341 65.84 -14.45 -12.10
CA ALA A 341 65.94 -15.53 -13.08
C ALA A 341 64.98 -16.68 -12.76
N THR A 342 64.45 -17.36 -13.79
CA THR A 342 63.60 -18.55 -13.59
C THR A 342 64.44 -19.66 -13.00
N ALA A 343 64.04 -20.20 -11.85
CA ALA A 343 64.88 -21.08 -11.05
C ALA A 343 64.43 -22.56 -11.11
N GLY A 344 65.40 -23.47 -11.24
CA GLY A 344 65.17 -24.92 -11.26
C GLY A 344 64.07 -25.36 -12.21
N THR A 345 63.08 -26.08 -11.67
CA THR A 345 61.90 -26.58 -12.41
C THR A 345 60.75 -25.57 -12.53
N GLY A 346 60.96 -24.33 -12.06
CA GLY A 346 59.93 -23.31 -11.95
C GLY A 346 59.46 -22.67 -13.26
N ALA A 347 59.84 -23.21 -14.42
CA ALA A 347 59.44 -22.68 -15.72
C ALA A 347 58.02 -23.11 -16.10
N SER A 348 57.17 -22.13 -16.44
CA SER A 348 55.80 -22.31 -16.89
C SER A 348 55.03 -23.31 -16.02
N VAL A 349 54.94 -23.10 -14.72
CA VAL A 349 54.25 -24.01 -13.79
C VAL A 349 52.84 -23.52 -13.46
N GLY A 350 51.91 -24.45 -13.18
CA GLY A 350 50.55 -24.15 -12.72
C GLY A 350 50.41 -24.32 -11.21
N ASP A 351 49.19 -24.60 -10.73
CA ASP A 351 48.95 -24.91 -9.32
C ASP A 351 49.77 -26.11 -8.84
N GLY A 352 50.35 -26.02 -7.64
CA GLY A 352 51.27 -27.04 -7.10
C GLY A 352 52.67 -27.04 -7.73
N GLY A 353 52.97 -26.12 -8.64
CA GLY A 353 54.29 -25.95 -9.24
C GLY A 353 55.39 -25.59 -8.23
N THR A 354 56.65 -25.87 -8.56
CA THR A 354 57.79 -25.55 -7.68
C THR A 354 59.06 -25.28 -8.47
N THR A 355 60.02 -24.58 -7.88
CA THR A 355 61.41 -24.53 -8.37
C THR A 355 62.18 -25.80 -8.05
N GLY A 356 61.73 -26.58 -7.04
CA GLY A 356 62.59 -27.53 -6.31
C GLY A 356 63.54 -26.78 -5.36
N ALA A 357 64.33 -27.53 -4.58
CA ALA A 357 65.32 -26.97 -3.67
C ALA A 357 66.52 -26.41 -4.45
N ILE A 358 66.72 -25.10 -4.38
CA ILE A 358 67.83 -24.41 -5.05
C ILE A 358 68.86 -24.02 -4.00
N VAL A 359 70.10 -24.44 -4.18
CA VAL A 359 71.21 -23.98 -3.33
C VAL A 359 71.46 -22.50 -3.60
N VAL A 360 71.50 -21.70 -2.54
CA VAL A 360 71.69 -20.25 -2.59
C VAL A 360 72.80 -19.80 -1.65
N THR A 361 73.41 -18.66 -1.96
CA THR A 361 74.49 -18.09 -1.17
C THR A 361 73.98 -17.62 0.19
N THR A 362 74.58 -18.10 1.27
CA THR A 362 74.14 -17.74 2.64
C THR A 362 74.57 -16.33 3.03
N GLY A 363 73.79 -15.66 3.89
CA GLY A 363 74.15 -14.36 4.48
C GLY A 363 73.92 -13.14 3.57
N VAL A 364 73.37 -13.34 2.36
CA VAL A 364 72.94 -12.27 1.45
C VAL A 364 71.42 -12.33 1.23
N ALA A 365 70.83 -11.21 0.83
CA ALA A 365 69.39 -11.15 0.55
C ALA A 365 69.10 -11.71 -0.84
N HIS A 366 68.12 -12.62 -0.91
CA HIS A 366 67.53 -13.16 -2.13
C HIS A 366 66.14 -12.59 -2.34
N THR A 367 65.69 -12.59 -3.60
CA THR A 367 64.34 -12.16 -3.98
C THR A 367 63.60 -13.25 -4.73
N VAL A 368 62.39 -13.58 -4.28
CA VAL A 368 61.48 -14.46 -5.01
C VAL A 368 60.43 -13.63 -5.73
N SER A 369 60.13 -14.01 -6.96
CA SER A 369 59.11 -13.36 -7.77
C SER A 369 58.56 -14.33 -8.79
N GLU A 370 57.61 -13.88 -9.60
CA GLU A 370 57.17 -14.63 -10.76
C GLU A 370 56.84 -13.72 -11.93
N THR A 371 56.71 -14.34 -13.11
CA THR A 371 56.18 -13.69 -14.31
C THR A 371 55.19 -14.61 -14.99
N ALA A 372 54.24 -14.06 -15.74
CA ALA A 372 53.34 -14.88 -16.54
C ALA A 372 54.14 -15.61 -17.65
N ALA A 373 53.95 -16.92 -17.74
CA ALA A 373 54.42 -17.74 -18.85
C ALA A 373 53.33 -17.90 -19.92
N VAL A 374 52.08 -18.11 -19.48
CA VAL A 374 50.88 -18.13 -20.32
C VAL A 374 49.76 -17.40 -19.58
N GLY A 375 49.10 -16.45 -20.25
CA GLY A 375 48.11 -15.55 -19.64
C GLY A 375 48.71 -14.21 -19.21
N ASN A 376 47.98 -13.45 -18.39
CA ASN A 376 48.42 -12.17 -17.86
C ASN A 376 48.38 -12.16 -16.34
N LEU A 377 49.47 -11.72 -15.70
CA LEU A 377 49.56 -11.64 -14.24
C LEU A 377 48.56 -10.62 -13.67
N SER A 378 48.15 -9.61 -14.46
CA SER A 378 47.15 -8.62 -14.06
C SER A 378 45.77 -9.21 -13.78
N ASP A 379 45.48 -10.42 -14.25
CA ASP A 379 44.22 -11.13 -14.02
C ASP A 379 44.15 -11.71 -12.60
N TYR A 380 45.25 -11.64 -11.85
CA TYR A 380 45.39 -12.22 -10.53
C TYR A 380 45.70 -11.14 -9.49
N VAL A 381 45.37 -11.47 -8.24
CA VAL A 381 45.95 -10.85 -7.04
C VAL A 381 47.05 -11.79 -6.56
N THR A 382 48.29 -11.34 -6.63
CA THR A 382 49.47 -12.12 -6.23
C THR A 382 49.83 -11.82 -4.78
N VAL A 383 50.04 -12.87 -3.99
CA VAL A 383 50.52 -12.78 -2.61
C VAL A 383 51.74 -13.69 -2.46
N ILE A 384 52.83 -13.15 -1.92
CA ILE A 384 54.02 -13.91 -1.56
C ILE A 384 54.03 -14.12 -0.05
N GLY A 385 54.31 -15.35 0.39
CA GLY A 385 54.43 -15.71 1.80
C GLY A 385 55.29 -16.96 2.00
N GLY A 386 54.99 -17.74 3.04
CA GLY A 386 55.87 -18.79 3.54
C GLY A 386 56.98 -18.20 4.39
N ASP A 387 58.23 -18.61 4.16
CA ASP A 387 59.40 -18.04 4.83
C ASP A 387 59.83 -16.68 4.25
N CYS A 388 59.29 -16.28 3.09
CA CYS A 388 59.58 -14.99 2.46
C CYS A 388 58.71 -13.87 3.04
N ALA A 389 59.28 -12.65 3.06
CA ALA A 389 58.49 -11.45 3.26
C ALA A 389 57.52 -11.21 2.08
N SER A 390 56.51 -10.36 2.28
CA SER A 390 55.47 -10.08 1.28
C SER A 390 55.98 -9.44 -0.02
N ASN A 391 57.13 -8.78 0.04
CA ASN A 391 57.85 -8.25 -1.12
C ASN A 391 58.77 -9.29 -1.80
N GLY A 392 58.77 -10.53 -1.33
CA GLY A 392 59.59 -11.62 -1.84
C GLY A 392 61.03 -11.66 -1.31
N SER A 393 61.46 -10.77 -0.42
CA SER A 393 62.83 -10.81 0.11
C SER A 393 63.00 -11.87 1.19
N ILE A 394 64.15 -12.56 1.20
CA ILE A 394 64.55 -13.53 2.23
C ILE A 394 66.08 -13.59 2.36
N THR A 395 66.60 -13.83 3.56
CA THR A 395 68.03 -14.11 3.81
C THR A 395 68.14 -15.46 4.49
N LEU A 396 69.06 -16.31 4.03
CA LEU A 396 69.26 -17.65 4.57
C LEU A 396 70.60 -17.75 5.30
N ASN A 397 70.61 -18.40 6.46
CA ASN A 397 71.82 -18.80 7.17
C ASN A 397 72.31 -20.16 6.66
N PRO A 398 73.58 -20.52 6.85
CA PRO A 398 74.08 -21.86 6.54
C PRO A 398 73.19 -22.98 7.09
N GLY A 399 72.91 -23.98 6.26
CA GLY A 399 72.03 -25.11 6.58
C GLY A 399 70.53 -24.82 6.59
N ASP A 400 70.09 -23.57 6.37
CA ASP A 400 68.66 -23.26 6.25
C ASP A 400 68.05 -23.97 5.05
N ASN A 401 66.85 -24.54 5.25
CA ASN A 401 66.00 -25.02 4.18
C ASN A 401 64.68 -24.25 4.24
N LYS A 402 64.54 -23.21 3.41
CA LYS A 402 63.40 -22.28 3.44
C LYS A 402 62.50 -22.48 2.23
N THR A 403 61.20 -22.30 2.45
CA THR A 403 60.18 -22.40 1.41
C THR A 403 59.35 -21.13 1.35
N CYS A 404 59.33 -20.51 0.18
CA CYS A 404 58.44 -19.40 -0.13
C CYS A 404 57.30 -19.88 -1.00
N THR A 405 56.14 -19.25 -0.86
CA THR A 405 54.94 -19.62 -1.63
C THR A 405 54.39 -18.38 -2.30
N ILE A 406 54.17 -18.47 -3.62
CA ILE A 406 53.52 -17.43 -4.40
C ILE A 406 52.10 -17.90 -4.77
N THR A 407 51.10 -17.27 -4.18
CA THR A 407 49.68 -17.55 -4.41
C THR A 407 49.10 -16.53 -5.38
N ASN A 408 48.53 -17.00 -6.51
CA ASN A 408 47.75 -16.16 -7.42
C ASN A 408 46.27 -16.47 -7.30
N ALA A 409 45.51 -15.51 -6.77
CA ALA A 409 44.06 -15.59 -6.76
C ALA A 409 43.49 -14.90 -8.01
N ARG A 410 42.73 -15.61 -8.86
CA ARG A 410 42.13 -15.01 -10.05
C ARG A 410 41.07 -13.98 -9.63
N LYS A 411 41.14 -12.79 -10.22
CA LYS A 411 40.17 -11.71 -9.95
C LYS A 411 38.78 -12.16 -10.37
N ALA A 412 37.80 -11.87 -9.51
CA ALA A 412 36.39 -12.10 -9.84
C ALA A 412 35.80 -10.88 -10.55
N THR A 413 34.85 -11.12 -11.44
CA THR A 413 34.15 -10.07 -12.18
C THR A 413 32.64 -10.19 -12.02
N LEU A 414 32.00 -9.05 -11.80
CA LEU A 414 30.57 -8.89 -11.72
C LEU A 414 30.10 -8.00 -12.87
N THR A 415 29.13 -8.48 -13.64
CA THR A 415 28.44 -7.72 -14.69
C THR A 415 26.99 -7.49 -14.26
N VAL A 416 26.51 -6.25 -14.33
CA VAL A 416 25.08 -5.94 -14.18
C VAL A 416 24.52 -5.58 -15.55
N THR A 417 23.44 -6.26 -15.95
CA THR A 417 22.76 -6.05 -17.23
C THR A 417 21.36 -5.48 -17.02
N LYS A 418 20.98 -4.49 -17.82
CA LYS A 418 19.65 -3.89 -17.81
C LYS A 418 18.74 -4.57 -18.82
N THR A 419 17.53 -4.90 -18.39
CA THR A 419 16.44 -5.30 -19.28
C THR A 419 15.27 -4.33 -19.09
N LEU A 420 14.63 -3.90 -20.18
CA LEU A 420 13.42 -3.08 -20.16
C LEU A 420 12.25 -3.86 -20.79
N VAL A 421 11.08 -3.72 -20.18
CA VAL A 421 9.82 -4.27 -20.69
C VAL A 421 8.81 -3.12 -20.78
N PRO A 422 8.39 -2.71 -21.98
CA PRO A 422 8.76 -3.27 -23.29
C PRO A 422 10.21 -2.96 -23.68
N SER A 423 10.81 -3.77 -24.55
CA SER A 423 12.22 -3.65 -24.97
C SER A 423 12.53 -2.36 -25.73
N ALA A 424 11.51 -1.72 -26.32
CA ALA A 424 11.58 -0.45 -27.03
C ALA A 424 11.47 0.78 -26.09
N ASP A 425 11.32 0.58 -24.78
CA ASP A 425 11.28 1.69 -23.84
C ASP A 425 12.58 2.51 -23.88
N ALA A 426 12.44 3.84 -23.83
CA ALA A 426 13.56 4.78 -23.95
C ALA A 426 14.18 5.17 -22.59
N GLY A 427 13.69 4.62 -21.48
CA GLY A 427 14.21 4.89 -20.15
C GLY A 427 15.67 4.50 -20.01
N THR A 428 16.44 5.34 -19.30
CA THR A 428 17.86 5.08 -19.04
C THR A 428 18.15 5.02 -17.55
N PHE A 429 19.06 4.14 -17.15
CA PHE A 429 19.37 3.84 -15.76
C PHE A 429 20.87 3.81 -15.53
N ASN A 430 21.28 4.31 -14.36
CA ASN A 430 22.64 4.14 -13.85
C ASN A 430 22.69 2.82 -13.06
N LEU A 431 23.36 1.81 -13.59
CA LEU A 431 23.58 0.52 -12.93
C LEU A 431 24.71 0.65 -11.92
N ARG A 432 24.47 0.17 -10.70
CA ARG A 432 25.36 0.36 -9.57
C ARG A 432 25.80 -0.97 -8.96
N ILE A 433 27.05 -0.99 -8.52
CA ILE A 433 27.63 -2.02 -7.65
C ILE A 433 28.10 -1.31 -6.39
N ASP A 434 27.69 -1.80 -5.22
CA ASP A 434 28.01 -1.25 -3.89
C ASP A 434 27.68 0.25 -3.76
N GLY A 435 26.53 0.64 -4.32
CA GLY A 435 25.98 1.99 -4.21
C GLY A 435 26.54 3.02 -5.20
N ALA A 436 27.58 2.69 -5.98
CA ALA A 436 28.18 3.56 -6.98
C ALA A 436 27.91 3.06 -8.41
N THR A 437 27.71 3.99 -9.36
CA THR A 437 27.59 3.64 -10.79
C THR A 437 28.87 2.93 -11.26
N ALA A 438 28.73 1.74 -11.82
CA ALA A 438 29.87 0.85 -12.07
C ALA A 438 30.17 0.67 -13.56
N GLY A 439 31.46 0.66 -13.91
CA GLY A 439 31.96 0.45 -15.27
C GLY A 439 31.26 1.33 -16.32
N THR A 440 30.73 0.71 -17.38
CA THR A 440 29.99 1.40 -18.45
C THR A 440 28.52 1.63 -18.15
N GLY A 441 28.07 1.35 -16.91
CA GLY A 441 26.66 1.32 -16.52
C GLY A 441 25.97 2.68 -16.37
N SER A 442 26.56 3.76 -16.87
CA SER A 442 25.99 5.10 -16.79
C SER A 442 24.95 5.33 -17.89
N ALA A 443 23.76 5.77 -17.50
CA ALA A 443 22.64 6.13 -18.38
C ALA A 443 22.34 5.12 -19.49
N VAL A 444 22.29 3.83 -19.15
CA VAL A 444 22.09 2.76 -20.12
C VAL A 444 20.62 2.37 -20.26
N GLY A 445 20.20 2.02 -21.48
CA GLY A 445 18.85 1.54 -21.80
C GLY A 445 18.75 0.01 -21.79
N ASN A 446 17.81 -0.55 -22.56
CA ASN A 446 17.65 -2.00 -22.69
C ASN A 446 18.93 -2.67 -23.22
N ASN A 447 19.31 -3.82 -22.63
CA ASN A 447 20.57 -4.53 -22.87
C ASN A 447 21.84 -3.75 -22.49
N GLY A 448 21.69 -2.61 -21.81
CA GLY A 448 22.80 -1.86 -21.25
C GLY A 448 23.54 -2.65 -20.17
N THR A 449 24.85 -2.47 -20.03
CA THR A 449 25.63 -3.21 -19.03
C THR A 449 26.69 -2.35 -18.35
N THR A 450 27.14 -2.78 -17.17
CA THR A 450 28.34 -2.24 -16.52
C THR A 450 29.65 -2.68 -17.17
N GLY A 451 29.61 -3.64 -18.11
CA GLY A 451 30.76 -4.46 -18.45
C GLY A 451 31.21 -5.34 -17.28
N ALA A 452 32.28 -6.10 -17.49
CA ALA A 452 32.89 -6.91 -16.44
C ALA A 452 33.65 -6.01 -15.46
N VAL A 453 33.09 -5.80 -14.26
CA VAL A 453 33.70 -5.01 -13.20
C VAL A 453 34.41 -5.93 -12.24
N VAL A 454 35.71 -5.69 -11.99
CA VAL A 454 36.47 -6.45 -11.00
C VAL A 454 36.00 -6.08 -9.60
N VAL A 455 35.70 -7.09 -8.79
CA VAL A 455 35.22 -6.93 -7.42
C VAL A 455 36.02 -7.81 -6.44
N SER A 456 35.96 -7.45 -5.16
CA SER A 456 36.59 -8.20 -4.08
C SER A 456 35.95 -9.59 -3.92
N THR A 457 36.73 -10.62 -3.63
CA THR A 457 36.20 -11.99 -3.46
C THR A 457 35.87 -12.29 -2.00
N GLY A 458 34.89 -13.17 -1.75
CA GLY A 458 34.54 -13.64 -0.41
C GLY A 458 33.70 -12.67 0.44
N VAL A 459 33.30 -11.52 -0.13
CA VAL A 459 32.40 -10.53 0.50
C VAL A 459 31.10 -10.41 -0.29
N GLN A 460 30.05 -9.89 0.35
CA GLN A 460 28.78 -9.61 -0.32
C GLN A 460 28.85 -8.29 -1.08
N HIS A 461 28.45 -8.31 -2.34
CA HIS A 461 28.24 -7.14 -3.17
C HIS A 461 26.75 -6.89 -3.36
N THR A 462 26.38 -5.63 -3.52
CA THR A 462 25.00 -5.21 -3.75
C THR A 462 24.87 -4.58 -5.14
N VAL A 463 23.89 -5.01 -5.91
CA VAL A 463 23.54 -4.40 -7.19
C VAL A 463 22.25 -3.61 -7.07
N SER A 464 22.21 -2.44 -7.68
CA SER A 464 21.03 -1.58 -7.69
C SER A 464 21.06 -0.69 -8.92
N GLU A 465 20.05 0.14 -9.08
CA GLU A 465 20.05 1.16 -10.10
C GLU A 465 19.36 2.44 -9.64
N THR A 466 19.63 3.51 -10.37
CA THR A 466 18.90 4.78 -10.24
C THR A 466 18.55 5.31 -11.62
N GLY A 467 17.51 6.12 -11.70
CA GLY A 467 17.07 6.73 -12.96
C GLY A 467 18.12 7.71 -13.47
N ALA A 468 18.27 7.78 -14.79
CA ALA A 468 19.15 8.72 -15.47
C ALA A 468 18.38 9.53 -16.51
N ASN A 469 18.91 10.70 -16.87
CA ASN A 469 18.36 11.59 -17.91
C ASN A 469 16.85 11.87 -17.77
N GLY A 470 16.37 12.13 -16.55
CA GLY A 470 14.96 12.43 -16.29
C GLY A 470 14.05 11.19 -16.18
N THR A 471 14.59 9.97 -16.28
CA THR A 471 13.84 8.74 -16.01
C THR A 471 13.53 8.64 -14.51
N LEU A 472 12.26 8.48 -14.14
CA LEU A 472 11.82 8.25 -12.76
C LEU A 472 11.62 6.76 -12.50
N LEU A 473 12.20 6.22 -11.42
CA LEU A 473 12.04 4.80 -11.05
C LEU A 473 10.58 4.45 -10.73
N SER A 474 9.80 5.40 -10.20
CA SER A 474 8.37 5.20 -9.89
C SER A 474 7.52 4.84 -11.11
N ASN A 475 8.03 5.05 -12.33
CA ASN A 475 7.35 4.68 -13.57
C ASN A 475 7.59 3.21 -13.95
N TYR A 476 8.38 2.47 -13.17
CA TYR A 476 8.74 1.09 -13.44
C TYR A 476 8.56 0.22 -12.20
N THR A 477 8.26 -1.05 -12.43
CA THR A 477 8.40 -2.12 -11.45
C THR A 477 9.70 -2.85 -11.75
N ALA A 478 10.66 -2.79 -10.82
CA ALA A 478 11.99 -3.36 -10.97
C ALA A 478 12.08 -4.75 -10.32
N VAL A 479 12.67 -5.71 -11.03
CA VAL A 479 12.98 -7.05 -10.52
C VAL A 479 14.46 -7.33 -10.76
N ILE A 480 15.17 -7.74 -9.70
CA ILE A 480 16.57 -8.15 -9.77
C ILE A 480 16.64 -9.68 -9.79
N GLY A 481 17.54 -10.22 -10.63
CA GLY A 481 17.80 -11.65 -10.73
C GLY A 481 19.13 -11.97 -11.41
N GLY A 482 19.20 -13.12 -12.08
CA GLY A 482 20.45 -13.67 -12.60
C GLY A 482 21.25 -14.34 -11.48
N ALA A 483 22.53 -13.98 -11.34
CA ALA A 483 23.38 -14.47 -10.25
C ALA A 483 23.14 -13.77 -8.90
N CYS A 484 22.37 -12.68 -8.88
CA CYS A 484 21.97 -11.97 -7.67
C CYS A 484 20.65 -12.52 -7.12
N ASP A 485 20.48 -12.41 -5.81
CA ASP A 485 19.18 -12.63 -5.17
C ASP A 485 18.19 -11.48 -5.46
N SER A 486 16.95 -11.62 -5.00
CA SER A 486 15.87 -10.62 -5.20
C SER A 486 16.18 -9.25 -4.58
N ASN A 487 17.11 -9.20 -3.63
CA ASN A 487 17.53 -7.98 -2.94
C ASN A 487 18.79 -7.37 -3.59
N GLY A 488 19.29 -8.00 -4.66
CA GLY A 488 20.48 -7.56 -5.39
C GLY A 488 21.80 -8.00 -4.76
N ASN A 489 21.81 -8.98 -3.86
CA ASN A 489 23.05 -9.44 -3.24
C ASN A 489 23.70 -10.56 -4.07
N VAL A 490 25.03 -10.53 -4.15
CA VAL A 490 25.84 -11.60 -4.74
C VAL A 490 27.19 -11.70 -4.05
N THR A 491 27.69 -12.92 -3.85
CA THR A 491 29.06 -13.18 -3.38
C THR A 491 29.83 -13.92 -4.46
N LEU A 492 31.07 -13.48 -4.72
CA LEU A 492 31.95 -14.04 -5.72
C LEU A 492 33.15 -14.71 -5.07
N GLN A 493 33.49 -15.90 -5.54
CA GLN A 493 34.76 -16.57 -5.25
C GLN A 493 35.83 -16.17 -6.28
N PRO A 494 37.13 -16.36 -5.98
CA PRO A 494 38.18 -16.14 -6.97
C PRO A 494 37.90 -16.85 -8.29
N GLY A 495 38.07 -16.14 -9.40
CA GLY A 495 37.77 -16.62 -10.76
C GLY A 495 36.30 -16.57 -11.19
N ASP A 496 35.35 -16.25 -10.29
CA ASP A 496 33.94 -16.13 -10.66
C ASP A 496 33.73 -15.02 -11.71
N ASN A 497 32.92 -15.31 -12.72
CA ASN A 497 32.36 -14.34 -13.65
C ASN A 497 30.84 -14.41 -13.58
N LYS A 498 30.23 -13.56 -12.74
CA LYS A 498 28.79 -13.58 -12.47
C LYS A 498 28.09 -12.42 -13.14
N THR A 499 26.87 -12.67 -13.60
CA THR A 499 26.02 -11.64 -14.20
C THR A 499 24.72 -11.51 -13.42
N CYS A 500 24.42 -10.30 -12.95
CA CYS A 500 23.12 -9.94 -12.40
C CYS A 500 22.30 -9.17 -13.43
N THR A 501 20.99 -9.31 -13.38
CA THR A 501 20.08 -8.66 -14.32
C THR A 501 19.06 -7.84 -13.55
N ILE A 502 18.89 -6.58 -13.93
CA ILE A 502 17.82 -5.71 -13.40
C ILE A 502 16.80 -5.49 -14.51
N THR A 503 15.60 -6.03 -14.35
CA THR A 503 14.50 -5.90 -15.30
C THR A 503 13.53 -4.83 -14.83
N ASN A 504 13.35 -3.77 -15.62
CA ASN A 504 12.32 -2.76 -15.37
C ASN A 504 11.15 -2.94 -16.31
N THR A 505 10.00 -3.22 -15.73
CA THR A 505 8.73 -3.25 -16.44
C THR A 505 8.07 -1.89 -16.28
N LYS A 506 7.85 -1.19 -17.39
CA LYS A 506 7.19 0.12 -17.37
C LYS A 506 5.75 -0.04 -16.91
N ASN A 507 5.38 0.73 -15.89
CA ASN A 507 4.02 0.75 -15.38
C ASN A 507 3.07 1.25 -16.47
N ALA A 508 1.90 0.62 -16.57
CA ALA A 508 0.85 1.10 -17.45
C ALA A 508 0.13 2.28 -16.77
N THR A 509 -0.57 3.10 -17.56
CA THR A 509 -1.36 4.21 -17.06
C THR A 509 -2.81 4.04 -17.48
N LEU A 510 -3.70 4.00 -16.49
CA LEU A 510 -5.14 3.91 -16.66
C LEU A 510 -5.78 5.24 -16.23
N THR A 511 -6.60 5.80 -17.11
CA THR A 511 -7.44 6.97 -16.81
C THR A 511 -8.89 6.52 -16.82
N VAL A 512 -9.68 6.87 -15.80
CA VAL A 512 -11.14 6.68 -15.82
C VAL A 512 -11.79 8.05 -15.96
N THR A 513 -12.60 8.24 -16.99
CA THR A 513 -13.37 9.46 -17.23
C THR A 513 -14.84 9.26 -16.91
N LYS A 514 -15.46 10.28 -16.32
CA LYS A 514 -16.89 10.32 -16.01
C LYS A 514 -17.63 11.09 -17.08
N THR A 515 -18.72 10.51 -17.55
CA THR A 515 -19.71 11.22 -18.37
C THR A 515 -21.06 11.15 -17.68
N LEU A 516 -21.78 12.25 -17.63
CA LEU A 516 -23.15 12.32 -17.11
C LEU A 516 -24.11 12.66 -18.26
N LEU A 517 -25.27 12.02 -18.27
CA LEU A 517 -26.36 12.30 -19.19
C LEU A 517 -27.63 12.57 -18.37
N PRO A 518 -28.15 13.80 -18.34
CA PRO A 518 -27.70 14.97 -19.11
C PRO A 518 -26.35 15.52 -18.59
N SER A 519 -25.60 16.19 -19.45
CA SER A 519 -24.27 16.75 -19.11
C SER A 519 -24.31 17.84 -18.05
N SER A 520 -25.49 18.44 -17.83
CA SER A 520 -25.77 19.44 -16.79
C SER A 520 -26.12 18.83 -15.44
N ASP A 521 -26.16 17.49 -15.32
CA ASP A 521 -26.43 16.85 -14.05
C ASP A 521 -25.36 17.19 -13.00
N SER A 522 -25.80 17.39 -11.75
CA SER A 522 -24.96 17.81 -10.64
C SER A 522 -24.42 16.65 -9.79
N GLY A 523 -24.73 15.40 -10.15
CA GLY A 523 -24.28 14.20 -9.46
C GLY A 523 -22.76 14.14 -9.34
N ARG A 524 -22.29 13.65 -8.19
CA ARG A 524 -20.87 13.52 -7.88
C ARG A 524 -20.54 12.06 -7.59
N PHE A 525 -19.47 11.57 -8.20
CA PHE A 525 -19.07 10.18 -8.14
C PHE A 525 -17.61 10.06 -7.73
N ASN A 526 -17.28 9.06 -6.94
CA ASN A 526 -15.91 8.65 -6.69
C ASN A 526 -15.55 7.60 -7.74
N LEU A 527 -14.68 7.94 -8.69
CA LEU A 527 -14.18 7.01 -9.69
C LEU A 527 -13.13 6.09 -9.07
N GLN A 528 -13.31 4.79 -9.27
CA GLN A 528 -12.51 3.77 -8.64
C GLN A 528 -11.72 2.95 -9.66
N ILE A 529 -10.52 2.55 -9.27
CA ILE A 529 -9.71 1.50 -9.89
C ILE A 529 -9.45 0.46 -8.79
N ASP A 530 -9.74 -0.79 -9.09
CA ASP A 530 -9.64 -1.94 -8.17
C ASP A 530 -10.35 -1.72 -6.82
N GLY A 531 -11.52 -1.07 -6.88
CA GLY A 531 -12.39 -0.81 -5.72
C GLY A 531 -11.99 0.38 -4.85
N ALA A 532 -10.85 1.03 -5.11
CA ALA A 532 -10.40 2.23 -4.40
C ALA A 532 -10.58 3.49 -5.25
N THR A 533 -11.00 4.60 -4.64
CA THR A 533 -11.07 5.91 -5.32
C THR A 533 -9.68 6.31 -5.81
N ALA A 534 -9.51 6.52 -7.11
CA ALA A 534 -8.19 6.60 -7.74
C ALA A 534 -7.85 8.03 -8.21
N GLY A 535 -6.59 8.44 -8.00
CA GLY A 535 -6.05 9.74 -8.44
C GLY A 535 -6.93 10.93 -8.04
N THR A 536 -7.30 11.78 -9.00
CA THR A 536 -8.20 12.93 -8.79
C THR A 536 -9.69 12.56 -8.83
N GLY A 537 -10.02 11.28 -8.84
CA GLY A 537 -11.37 10.76 -9.09
C GLY A 537 -12.37 10.94 -7.95
N ALA A 538 -12.01 11.62 -6.87
CA ALA A 538 -12.90 11.84 -5.73
C ALA A 538 -13.95 12.92 -6.02
N ALA A 539 -15.22 12.60 -5.77
CA ALA A 539 -16.38 13.48 -5.88
C ALA A 539 -16.38 14.32 -7.18
N VAL A 540 -16.18 13.67 -8.32
CA VAL A 540 -16.13 14.32 -9.63
C VAL A 540 -17.51 14.31 -10.31
N GLY A 541 -17.80 15.32 -11.13
CA GLY A 541 -19.02 15.43 -11.93
C GLY A 541 -18.80 15.04 -13.39
N ASN A 542 -19.60 15.58 -14.30
CA ASN A 542 -19.41 15.38 -15.74
C ASN A 542 -18.01 15.83 -16.20
N ASN A 543 -17.39 15.06 -17.09
CA ASN A 543 -15.99 15.19 -17.52
C ASN A 543 -14.95 15.06 -16.39
N GLY A 544 -15.38 14.60 -15.22
CA GLY A 544 -14.50 14.22 -14.14
C GLY A 544 -13.52 13.12 -14.55
N THR A 545 -12.36 13.07 -13.91
CA THR A 545 -11.35 12.05 -14.23
C THR A 545 -10.54 11.67 -13.01
N THR A 546 -10.03 10.44 -13.00
CA THR A 546 -8.97 10.01 -12.07
C THR A 546 -7.62 10.67 -12.38
N GLY A 547 -7.48 11.30 -13.55
CA GLY A 547 -6.17 11.59 -14.12
C GLY A 547 -5.46 10.29 -14.55
N ALA A 548 -4.23 10.40 -15.04
CA ALA A 548 -3.41 9.24 -15.35
C ALA A 548 -2.95 8.57 -14.05
N VAL A 549 -3.47 7.38 -13.77
CA VAL A 549 -3.10 6.58 -12.61
C VAL A 549 -2.18 5.46 -13.06
N ALA A 550 -1.01 5.35 -12.45
CA ALA A 550 -0.10 4.24 -12.71
C ALA A 550 -0.68 2.94 -12.15
N VAL A 551 -0.71 1.89 -12.96
CA VAL A 551 -1.23 0.57 -12.61
C VAL A 551 -0.25 -0.52 -13.06
N SER A 552 -0.30 -1.67 -12.40
CA SER A 552 0.54 -2.83 -12.73
C SER A 552 0.17 -3.41 -14.09
N ALA A 553 1.13 -3.55 -14.99
CA ALA A 553 0.87 -4.14 -16.30
C ALA A 553 0.71 -5.68 -16.25
N GLY A 554 0.00 -6.25 -17.22
CA GLY A 554 -0.16 -7.70 -17.38
C GLY A 554 -1.21 -8.35 -16.46
N VAL A 555 -1.90 -7.57 -15.63
CA VAL A 555 -3.01 -8.02 -14.78
C VAL A 555 -4.31 -7.31 -15.13
N GLN A 556 -5.44 -7.93 -14.82
CA GLN A 556 -6.76 -7.34 -15.03
C GLN A 556 -7.05 -6.31 -13.93
N HIS A 557 -7.48 -5.11 -14.34
CA HIS A 557 -7.95 -4.04 -13.48
C HIS A 557 -9.46 -3.87 -13.63
N ALA A 558 -10.14 -3.54 -12.53
CA ALA A 558 -11.57 -3.25 -12.49
C ALA A 558 -11.80 -1.74 -12.27
N VAL A 559 -12.57 -1.11 -13.15
CA VAL A 559 -13.04 0.27 -12.96
C VAL A 559 -14.45 0.26 -12.41
N GLY A 560 -14.73 1.20 -11.53
CA GLY A 560 -16.04 1.31 -10.89
C GLY A 560 -16.29 2.72 -10.42
N GLU A 561 -17.44 2.92 -9.78
CA GLU A 561 -17.72 4.16 -9.09
C GLU A 561 -18.64 3.97 -7.88
N THR A 562 -18.57 4.90 -6.95
CA THR A 562 -19.52 5.04 -5.85
C THR A 562 -20.09 6.44 -5.81
N GLY A 563 -21.26 6.58 -5.19
CA GLY A 563 -21.93 7.87 -5.03
C GLY A 563 -21.17 8.73 -4.04
N ALA A 564 -21.04 10.02 -4.34
CA ALA A 564 -20.41 11.00 -3.46
C ALA A 564 -21.35 12.18 -3.18
N ASN A 565 -21.14 12.87 -2.07
CA ASN A 565 -21.86 14.09 -1.68
C ASN A 565 -23.39 13.96 -1.78
N GLY A 566 -23.94 12.84 -1.27
CA GLY A 566 -25.38 12.59 -1.27
C GLY A 566 -25.96 12.07 -2.60
N THR A 567 -25.12 11.81 -3.60
CA THR A 567 -25.55 11.15 -4.85
C THR A 567 -25.84 9.68 -4.59
N LEU A 568 -27.04 9.22 -4.91
CA LEU A 568 -27.41 7.80 -4.89
C LEU A 568 -27.24 7.18 -6.27
N LEU A 569 -26.51 6.07 -6.38
CA LEU A 569 -26.31 5.37 -7.67
C LEU A 569 -27.62 4.87 -8.27
N SER A 570 -28.61 4.52 -7.44
CA SER A 570 -29.94 4.08 -7.87
C SER A 570 -30.71 5.11 -8.71
N ASN A 571 -30.27 6.37 -8.70
CA ASN A 571 -30.85 7.43 -9.54
C ASN A 571 -30.27 7.44 -10.96
N TYR A 572 -29.32 6.56 -11.26
CA TYR A 572 -28.62 6.50 -12.53
C TYR A 572 -28.56 5.07 -13.07
N THR A 573 -28.41 4.96 -14.38
CA THR A 573 -28.01 3.75 -15.07
C THR A 573 -26.58 3.95 -15.59
N ALA A 574 -25.65 3.12 -15.14
CA ALA A 574 -24.23 3.22 -15.48
C ALA A 574 -23.86 2.29 -16.64
N VAL A 575 -23.06 2.79 -17.59
CA VAL A 575 -22.49 2.02 -18.70
C VAL A 575 -20.98 2.24 -18.75
N PHE A 576 -20.23 1.14 -18.81
CA PHE A 576 -18.78 1.14 -18.99
C PHE A 576 -18.40 1.11 -20.47
N GLY A 577 -17.31 1.79 -20.83
CA GLY A 577 -16.78 1.80 -22.19
C GLY A 577 -15.37 2.39 -22.27
N GLY A 578 -15.02 2.91 -23.45
CA GLY A 578 -13.65 3.30 -23.77
C GLY A 578 -12.78 2.07 -24.02
N ALA A 579 -11.66 1.97 -23.32
CA ALA A 579 -10.77 0.80 -23.37
C ALA A 579 -11.20 -0.35 -22.46
N CYS A 580 -12.16 -0.14 -21.55
CA CYS A 580 -12.73 -1.18 -20.70
C CYS A 580 -13.83 -1.94 -21.43
N ASP A 581 -14.02 -3.21 -21.06
CA ASP A 581 -15.18 -3.99 -21.48
C ASP A 581 -16.48 -3.52 -20.80
N SER A 582 -17.60 -4.12 -21.19
CA SER A 582 -18.94 -3.77 -20.68
C SER A 582 -19.12 -4.02 -19.18
N SER A 583 -18.25 -4.80 -18.55
CA SER A 583 -18.21 -5.05 -17.11
C SER A 583 -17.26 -4.11 -16.36
N GLY A 584 -16.56 -3.21 -17.07
CA GLY A 584 -15.60 -2.31 -16.46
C GLY A 584 -14.24 -2.97 -16.21
N HIS A 585 -13.84 -3.97 -16.98
CA HIS A 585 -12.52 -4.60 -16.85
C HIS A 585 -11.59 -4.26 -18.01
N ILE A 586 -10.29 -4.19 -17.72
CA ILE A 586 -9.23 -3.94 -18.70
C ILE A 586 -7.93 -4.64 -18.28
N THR A 587 -7.15 -5.15 -19.24
CA THR A 587 -5.76 -5.59 -19.01
C THR A 587 -4.85 -4.74 -19.88
N LEU A 588 -3.83 -4.13 -19.28
CA LEU A 588 -2.91 -3.22 -19.96
C LEU A 588 -1.56 -3.90 -20.16
N GLN A 589 -0.93 -3.69 -21.31
CA GLN A 589 0.46 -4.10 -21.55
C GLN A 589 1.43 -3.10 -20.90
N PRO A 590 2.68 -3.50 -20.60
CA PRO A 590 3.69 -2.60 -20.04
C PRO A 590 3.85 -1.33 -20.86
N GLY A 591 3.74 -0.16 -20.20
CA GLY A 591 3.82 1.15 -20.83
C GLY A 591 2.56 1.63 -21.58
N ASP A 592 1.47 0.85 -21.62
CA ASP A 592 0.21 1.30 -22.21
C ASP A 592 -0.34 2.53 -21.50
N THR A 593 -0.96 3.43 -22.25
CA THR A 593 -1.82 4.50 -21.73
C THR A 593 -3.22 4.30 -22.29
N LYS A 594 -4.19 3.98 -21.43
CA LYS A 594 -5.58 3.68 -21.82
C LYS A 594 -6.56 4.48 -20.99
N THR A 595 -7.72 4.75 -21.59
CA THR A 595 -8.81 5.47 -20.93
C THR A 595 -10.07 4.61 -20.94
N CYS A 596 -10.62 4.37 -19.75
CA CYS A 596 -11.96 3.83 -19.58
C CYS A 596 -12.95 4.96 -19.30
N THR A 597 -14.21 4.77 -19.67
CA THR A 597 -15.26 5.77 -19.46
C THR A 597 -16.43 5.13 -18.73
N ILE A 598 -16.95 5.82 -17.73
CA ILE A 598 -18.19 5.45 -17.04
C ILE A 598 -19.25 6.51 -17.33
N THR A 599 -20.29 6.14 -18.08
CA THR A 599 -21.40 7.03 -18.42
C THR A 599 -22.57 6.77 -17.50
N ASN A 600 -22.98 7.76 -16.70
CA ASN A 600 -24.21 7.69 -15.91
C ASN A 600 -25.32 8.47 -16.56
N THR A 601 -26.36 7.74 -16.92
CA THR A 601 -27.62 8.33 -17.40
C THR A 601 -28.57 8.45 -16.22
N LYS A 602 -28.97 9.67 -15.89
CA LYS A 602 -29.93 9.91 -14.80
C LYS A 602 -31.29 9.38 -15.19
N ASN A 603 -31.89 8.61 -14.29
CA ASN A 603 -33.19 8.00 -14.49
C ASN A 603 -34.26 9.07 -14.66
N ALA A 604 -35.10 8.94 -15.70
CA ALA A 604 -36.28 9.77 -15.88
C ALA A 604 -37.46 9.19 -15.08
N THR A 605 -38.34 10.03 -14.56
CA THR A 605 -39.51 9.56 -13.80
C THR A 605 -40.82 10.12 -14.36
N LEU A 606 -41.82 9.27 -14.46
CA LEU A 606 -43.18 9.60 -14.89
C LEU A 606 -44.15 9.31 -13.74
N THR A 607 -44.97 10.30 -13.42
CA THR A 607 -46.05 10.18 -12.44
C THR A 607 -47.39 10.39 -13.13
N VAL A 608 -48.36 9.52 -12.88
CA VAL A 608 -49.74 9.69 -13.33
C VAL A 608 -50.64 9.93 -12.11
N ASN A 609 -51.37 11.04 -12.12
CA ASN A 609 -52.31 11.42 -11.07
C ASN A 609 -53.76 11.21 -11.53
N LYS A 610 -54.61 10.79 -10.60
CA LYS A 610 -56.03 10.60 -10.82
C LYS A 610 -56.84 11.74 -10.22
N VAL A 611 -57.75 12.29 -11.02
CA VAL A 611 -58.75 13.27 -10.56
C VAL A 611 -60.13 12.75 -10.93
N LEU A 612 -61.08 12.89 -10.02
CA LEU A 612 -62.51 12.66 -10.28
C LEU A 612 -63.28 13.96 -10.13
N ASN A 613 -64.29 14.14 -10.98
CA ASN A 613 -65.22 15.25 -10.95
C ASN A 613 -66.66 14.70 -10.97
N PRO A 614 -67.41 14.77 -9.87
CA PRO A 614 -67.08 15.46 -8.62
C PRO A 614 -65.99 14.73 -7.78
N PRO A 615 -65.24 15.44 -6.92
CA PRO A 615 -64.17 14.85 -6.09
C PRO A 615 -64.58 13.70 -5.16
N GLY A 616 -65.85 13.66 -4.75
CA GLY A 616 -66.42 12.63 -3.86
C GLY A 616 -66.97 11.40 -4.59
N ASP A 617 -66.74 11.31 -5.89
CA ASP A 617 -67.15 10.17 -6.70
C ASP A 617 -66.46 8.86 -6.25
N PRO A 618 -67.18 7.72 -6.15
CA PRO A 618 -66.63 6.47 -5.62
C PRO A 618 -65.84 5.62 -6.64
N GLY A 619 -65.71 6.06 -7.90
CA GLY A 619 -65.04 5.29 -8.95
C GLY A 619 -63.57 5.00 -8.65
N LEU A 620 -63.12 3.77 -8.91
CA LEU A 620 -61.73 3.36 -8.74
C LEU A 620 -61.14 2.91 -10.08
N PHE A 621 -59.93 3.38 -10.38
CA PHE A 621 -59.27 3.19 -11.67
C PHE A 621 -57.86 2.64 -11.49
N ASN A 622 -57.43 1.77 -12.39
CA ASN A 622 -56.03 1.43 -12.53
C ASN A 622 -55.38 2.47 -13.45
N LEU A 623 -54.31 3.11 -13.01
CA LEU A 623 -53.48 4.00 -13.80
C LEU A 623 -52.35 3.22 -14.45
N LEU A 624 -52.27 3.28 -15.78
CA LEU A 624 -51.34 2.50 -16.57
C LEU A 624 -50.25 3.40 -17.14
N ILE A 625 -49.01 2.89 -17.14
CA ILE A 625 -47.89 3.40 -17.95
C ILE A 625 -47.48 2.24 -18.88
N ASP A 626 -47.40 2.50 -20.18
CA ASP A 626 -47.07 1.52 -21.23
C ASP A 626 -47.92 0.25 -21.19
N GLY A 627 -49.22 0.42 -20.90
CA GLY A 627 -50.19 -0.67 -20.88
C GLY A 627 -50.16 -1.54 -19.62
N ALA A 628 -49.33 -1.23 -18.63
CA ALA A 628 -49.30 -1.93 -17.34
C ALA A 628 -49.66 -0.99 -16.19
N THR A 629 -50.40 -1.50 -15.20
CA THR A 629 -50.68 -0.74 -13.96
C THR A 629 -49.36 -0.38 -13.29
N ALA A 630 -49.13 0.92 -13.09
CA ALA A 630 -47.80 1.42 -12.75
C ALA A 630 -47.73 1.92 -11.29
N GLY A 631 -46.63 1.59 -10.61
CA GLY A 631 -46.36 2.01 -9.23
C GLY A 631 -47.54 1.72 -8.29
N THR A 632 -48.01 2.75 -7.56
CA THR A 632 -49.17 2.66 -6.65
C THR A 632 -50.53 2.85 -7.33
N GLY A 633 -50.57 2.86 -8.66
CA GLY A 633 -51.74 3.25 -9.46
C GLY A 633 -52.87 2.22 -9.53
N ALA A 634 -52.86 1.16 -8.72
CA ALA A 634 -53.91 0.14 -8.74
C ALA A 634 -55.14 0.58 -7.93
N ALA A 635 -56.33 0.47 -8.53
CA ALA A 635 -57.64 0.73 -7.90
C ALA A 635 -57.70 2.07 -7.12
N VAL A 636 -57.20 3.14 -7.71
CA VAL A 636 -57.14 4.46 -7.06
C VAL A 636 -58.33 5.34 -7.42
N GLY A 637 -58.83 6.09 -6.44
CA GLY A 637 -59.89 7.09 -6.61
C GLY A 637 -59.34 8.51 -6.82
N ASN A 638 -60.14 9.52 -6.49
CA ASN A 638 -59.73 10.92 -6.59
C ASN A 638 -58.49 11.22 -5.72
N GLY A 639 -57.47 11.89 -6.28
CA GLY A 639 -56.19 12.14 -5.61
C GLY A 639 -55.22 10.94 -5.65
N GLY A 640 -55.61 9.85 -6.29
CA GLY A 640 -54.76 8.69 -6.54
C GLY A 640 -53.54 9.01 -7.40
N THR A 641 -52.50 8.19 -7.31
CA THR A 641 -51.28 8.37 -8.10
C THR A 641 -50.54 7.05 -8.32
N THR A 642 -49.74 6.98 -9.39
CA THR A 642 -48.73 5.92 -9.57
C THR A 642 -47.52 6.13 -8.66
N GLY A 643 -47.33 7.32 -8.10
CA GLY A 643 -46.02 7.77 -7.62
C GLY A 643 -45.02 7.97 -8.76
N ALA A 644 -43.79 8.35 -8.44
CA ALA A 644 -42.74 8.53 -9.43
C ALA A 644 -42.22 7.16 -9.91
N VAL A 645 -42.58 6.79 -11.13
CA VAL A 645 -42.15 5.53 -11.76
C VAL A 645 -40.95 5.81 -12.65
N VAL A 646 -39.86 5.08 -12.46
CA VAL A 646 -38.69 5.18 -13.34
C VAL A 646 -39.03 4.60 -14.71
N VAL A 647 -38.77 5.39 -15.76
CA VAL A 647 -39.05 5.01 -17.15
C VAL A 647 -37.82 5.22 -18.02
N ALA A 648 -37.77 4.53 -19.16
CA ALA A 648 -36.66 4.65 -20.11
C ALA A 648 -36.63 6.05 -20.74
N SER A 649 -35.49 6.72 -20.68
CA SER A 649 -35.38 8.06 -21.27
C SER A 649 -35.15 8.02 -22.79
N GLY A 650 -35.62 9.04 -23.50
CA GLY A 650 -35.46 9.18 -24.95
C GLY A 650 -36.45 8.38 -25.80
N VAL A 651 -37.41 7.68 -25.18
CA VAL A 651 -38.49 6.95 -25.85
C VAL A 651 -39.86 7.50 -25.42
N THR A 652 -40.87 7.31 -26.27
CA THR A 652 -42.24 7.73 -25.98
C THR A 652 -42.94 6.70 -25.09
N HIS A 653 -43.49 7.17 -23.98
CA HIS A 653 -44.35 6.43 -23.07
C HIS A 653 -45.82 6.76 -23.30
N THR A 654 -46.70 5.83 -22.92
CA THR A 654 -48.15 6.00 -22.97
C THR A 654 -48.75 5.90 -21.58
N VAL A 655 -49.69 6.80 -21.27
CA VAL A 655 -50.50 6.76 -20.04
C VAL A 655 -51.95 6.53 -20.41
N SER A 656 -52.61 5.69 -19.63
CA SER A 656 -54.03 5.39 -19.80
C SER A 656 -54.62 4.93 -18.47
N GLU A 657 -55.90 4.63 -18.46
CA GLU A 657 -56.54 3.99 -17.31
C GLU A 657 -57.53 2.92 -17.73
N THR A 658 -57.84 2.03 -16.79
CA THR A 658 -58.94 1.08 -16.90
C THR A 658 -59.78 1.14 -15.64
N ALA A 659 -61.08 0.88 -15.73
CA ALA A 659 -61.91 0.75 -14.55
C ALA A 659 -61.44 -0.44 -13.69
N ALA A 660 -61.17 -0.19 -12.41
CA ALA A 660 -60.89 -1.25 -11.43
C ALA A 660 -62.19 -1.70 -10.74
N VAL A 661 -63.08 -0.75 -10.43
CA VAL A 661 -64.43 -0.98 -9.90
C VAL A 661 -65.37 0.07 -10.52
N GLY A 662 -66.45 -0.39 -11.16
CA GLY A 662 -67.40 0.45 -11.89
C GLY A 662 -67.24 0.36 -13.42
N ASP A 663 -67.90 1.28 -14.14
CA ASP A 663 -67.85 1.36 -15.61
C ASP A 663 -67.35 2.73 -16.06
N LEU A 664 -66.27 2.74 -16.85
CA LEU A 664 -65.69 3.96 -17.44
C LEU A 664 -66.67 4.65 -18.40
N ALA A 665 -67.65 3.94 -18.95
CA ALA A 665 -68.65 4.50 -19.86
C ALA A 665 -69.60 5.53 -19.21
N THR A 666 -69.62 5.62 -17.87
CA THR A 666 -70.37 6.64 -17.13
C THR A 666 -69.54 7.90 -16.81
N TYR A 667 -68.35 7.98 -17.40
CA TYR A 667 -67.42 9.09 -17.23
C TYR A 667 -66.92 9.61 -18.58
N ILE A 668 -66.67 10.91 -18.61
CA ILE A 668 -65.87 11.56 -19.64
C ILE A 668 -64.42 11.61 -19.13
N THR A 669 -63.53 10.89 -19.80
CA THR A 669 -62.09 10.85 -19.49
C THR A 669 -61.32 11.94 -20.24
N ALA A 670 -60.47 12.67 -19.54
CA ALA A 670 -59.53 13.63 -20.11
C ALA A 670 -58.12 13.40 -19.57
N ILE A 671 -57.13 13.31 -20.46
CA ILE A 671 -55.71 13.19 -20.10
C ILE A 671 -55.01 14.53 -20.37
N GLY A 672 -54.19 14.97 -19.43
CA GLY A 672 -53.39 16.20 -19.55
C GLY A 672 -52.20 16.23 -18.59
N GLY A 673 -51.83 17.43 -18.14
CA GLY A 673 -50.56 17.67 -17.44
C GLY A 673 -49.41 17.76 -18.45
N ASP A 674 -48.33 17.03 -18.19
CA ASP A 674 -47.21 16.90 -19.11
C ASP A 674 -47.46 15.94 -20.28
N CYS A 675 -48.54 15.15 -20.23
CA CYS A 675 -48.94 14.27 -21.32
C CYS A 675 -49.76 15.01 -22.37
N ALA A 676 -49.61 14.59 -23.63
CA ALA A 676 -50.56 14.94 -24.68
C ALA A 676 -51.94 14.32 -24.41
N SER A 677 -52.98 14.87 -25.04
CA SER A 677 -54.37 14.41 -24.87
C SER A 677 -54.62 12.96 -25.26
N ASN A 678 -53.76 12.39 -26.11
CA ASN A 678 -53.76 10.97 -26.47
C ASN A 678 -52.99 10.07 -25.46
N GLY A 679 -52.52 10.63 -24.34
CA GLY A 679 -51.77 9.91 -23.32
C GLY A 679 -50.28 9.72 -23.61
N THR A 680 -49.72 10.32 -24.66
CA THR A 680 -48.27 10.17 -24.95
C THR A 680 -47.41 11.20 -24.24
N VAL A 681 -46.21 10.79 -23.82
CA VAL A 681 -45.17 11.66 -23.23
C VAL A 681 -43.79 11.11 -23.53
N THR A 682 -42.80 11.98 -23.77
CA THR A 682 -41.39 11.57 -23.95
C THR A 682 -40.54 12.33 -22.94
N LEU A 683 -39.65 11.62 -22.23
CA LEU A 683 -38.81 12.19 -21.19
C LEU A 683 -37.34 12.08 -21.59
N SER A 684 -36.61 13.18 -21.51
CA SER A 684 -35.14 13.16 -21.56
C SER A 684 -34.56 12.64 -20.24
N PRO A 685 -33.31 12.14 -20.24
CA PRO A 685 -32.63 11.68 -19.02
C PRO A 685 -32.76 12.70 -17.87
N GLY A 686 -33.11 12.21 -16.67
CA GLY A 686 -33.27 13.01 -15.46
C GLY A 686 -34.52 13.91 -15.39
N GLN A 687 -35.39 13.91 -16.42
CA GLN A 687 -36.66 14.64 -16.34
C GLN A 687 -37.67 13.92 -15.47
N ASN A 688 -38.47 14.71 -14.77
CA ASN A 688 -39.64 14.26 -14.03
C ASN A 688 -40.87 14.88 -14.68
N LYS A 689 -41.77 14.05 -15.23
CA LYS A 689 -43.00 14.50 -15.87
C LYS A 689 -44.22 13.99 -15.12
N VAL A 690 -45.27 14.81 -15.05
CA VAL A 690 -46.50 14.50 -14.33
C VAL A 690 -47.71 14.61 -15.26
N CYS A 691 -48.35 13.47 -15.50
CA CYS A 691 -49.59 13.40 -16.25
C CYS A 691 -50.79 13.30 -15.31
N THR A 692 -51.93 13.81 -15.74
CA THR A 692 -53.17 13.78 -14.95
C THR A 692 -54.29 13.20 -15.80
N ILE A 693 -55.00 12.20 -15.26
CA ILE A 693 -56.19 11.62 -15.87
C ILE A 693 -57.41 12.03 -15.03
N THR A 694 -58.30 12.83 -15.62
CA THR A 694 -59.52 13.33 -15.00
C THR A 694 -60.73 12.57 -15.54
N ASN A 695 -61.53 11.97 -14.64
CA ASN A 695 -62.83 11.40 -15.00
C ASN A 695 -63.97 12.26 -14.47
N THR A 696 -64.86 12.68 -15.35
CA THR A 696 -66.04 13.48 -15.00
C THR A 696 -67.31 12.64 -15.12
N ARG A 697 -68.07 12.45 -14.04
CA ARG A 697 -69.29 11.61 -14.03
C ARG A 697 -70.45 12.30 -14.75
N ASP A 698 -71.14 11.56 -15.61
CA ASP A 698 -72.33 12.04 -16.31
C ASP A 698 -73.51 12.32 -15.35
N PRO A 699 -74.27 13.42 -15.53
CA PRO A 699 -75.49 13.69 -14.77
C PRO A 699 -76.73 12.95 -15.29
N SER A 700 -77.80 13.04 -14.49
CA SER A 700 -79.11 12.45 -14.77
C SER A 700 -80.29 13.36 -14.43
N LEU A 701 -81.39 13.19 -15.17
CA LEU A 701 -82.64 13.96 -15.03
C LEU A 701 -83.87 13.04 -15.11
N THR A 702 -84.86 13.29 -14.24
CA THR A 702 -86.20 12.67 -14.29
C THR A 702 -87.29 13.75 -14.39
N VAL A 703 -88.31 13.55 -15.22
CA VAL A 703 -89.47 14.46 -15.31
C VAL A 703 -90.74 13.72 -14.87
N ILE A 704 -91.54 14.34 -13.99
CA ILE A 704 -92.80 13.78 -13.45
C ILE A 704 -93.99 14.64 -13.86
N LYS A 705 -95.11 14.00 -14.22
CA LYS A 705 -96.38 14.62 -14.60
C LYS A 705 -97.37 14.66 -13.45
N TYR A 706 -98.06 15.79 -13.29
CA TYR A 706 -99.25 15.93 -12.44
C TYR A 706 -100.43 16.50 -13.23
N VAL A 707 -101.65 16.08 -12.89
CA VAL A 707 -102.90 16.55 -13.51
C VAL A 707 -103.90 16.92 -12.39
N ILE A 708 -104.63 18.03 -12.56
CA ILE A 708 -105.59 18.53 -11.58
C ILE A 708 -106.96 18.74 -12.28
N PRO A 709 -108.03 18.07 -11.81
CA PRO A 709 -108.02 17.07 -10.73
C PRO A 709 -107.26 15.79 -11.14
N SER A 710 -106.80 15.00 -10.17
CA SER A 710 -105.92 13.84 -10.42
C SER A 710 -106.62 12.68 -11.13
N ASP A 711 -107.95 12.64 -11.11
CA ASP A 711 -108.79 11.69 -11.85
C ASP A 711 -109.13 12.15 -13.27
N ASP A 712 -108.63 13.31 -13.70
CA ASP A 712 -108.77 13.77 -15.07
C ASP A 712 -108.09 12.79 -16.05
N PRO A 713 -108.77 12.39 -17.14
CA PRO A 713 -108.25 11.39 -18.08
C PRO A 713 -107.11 11.91 -18.98
N GLY A 714 -106.73 13.19 -18.88
CA GLY A 714 -105.72 13.83 -19.70
C GLY A 714 -104.39 13.08 -19.71
N LYS A 715 -103.86 12.87 -20.92
CA LYS A 715 -102.58 12.22 -21.22
C LYS A 715 -101.63 13.20 -21.88
N PHE A 716 -100.35 13.11 -21.50
CA PHE A 716 -99.31 14.04 -21.91
C PHE A 716 -98.06 13.27 -22.33
N ASN A 717 -97.34 13.78 -23.32
CA ASN A 717 -95.99 13.30 -23.61
C ASN A 717 -95.01 14.21 -22.89
N LEU A 718 -94.05 13.64 -22.16
CA LEU A 718 -92.97 14.35 -21.49
C LEU A 718 -91.75 14.35 -22.38
N LEU A 719 -91.18 15.53 -22.62
CA LEU A 719 -90.02 15.72 -23.48
C LEU A 719 -88.85 16.31 -22.70
N ILE A 720 -87.64 15.86 -23.04
CA ILE A 720 -86.38 16.47 -22.61
C ILE A 720 -85.61 16.80 -23.89
N ASP A 721 -85.20 18.07 -24.03
CA ASP A 721 -84.54 18.65 -25.20
C ASP A 721 -85.29 18.37 -26.52
N GLY A 722 -86.62 18.43 -26.45
CA GLY A 722 -87.49 18.18 -27.61
C GLY A 722 -87.65 16.70 -27.99
N VAL A 723 -87.05 15.77 -27.25
CA VAL A 723 -87.21 14.32 -27.45
C VAL A 723 -88.22 13.78 -26.44
N SER A 724 -89.25 13.08 -26.92
CA SER A 724 -90.19 12.40 -26.03
C SER A 724 -89.49 11.27 -25.26
N ARG A 725 -89.59 11.31 -23.93
CA ARG A 725 -89.01 10.34 -23.00
C ARG A 725 -90.07 9.51 -22.27
N ALA A 726 -91.30 10.02 -22.20
CA ALA A 726 -92.48 9.25 -21.83
C ALA A 726 -93.67 9.74 -22.65
N THR A 727 -94.50 8.80 -23.12
CA THR A 727 -95.66 9.09 -23.97
C THR A 727 -96.95 8.70 -23.27
N ASP A 728 -98.02 9.45 -23.53
CA ASP A 728 -99.38 9.21 -23.03
C ASP A 728 -99.46 8.97 -21.51
N VAL A 729 -98.69 9.73 -20.73
CA VAL A 729 -98.70 9.64 -19.28
C VAL A 729 -99.79 10.51 -18.66
N GLY A 730 -100.48 9.98 -17.66
CA GLY A 730 -101.44 10.74 -16.82
C GLY A 730 -100.79 11.24 -15.53
N ASP A 731 -101.61 11.51 -14.51
CA ASP A 731 -101.13 11.90 -13.18
C ASP A 731 -100.15 10.86 -12.60
N GLY A 732 -99.00 11.33 -12.09
CA GLY A 732 -97.93 10.51 -11.52
C GLY A 732 -96.98 9.84 -12.52
N GLY A 733 -97.22 9.91 -13.83
CA GLY A 733 -96.32 9.31 -14.82
C GLY A 733 -94.99 10.07 -14.95
N ASN A 734 -93.93 9.38 -15.38
CA ASN A 734 -92.58 9.97 -15.46
C ASN A 734 -91.70 9.35 -16.55
N THR A 735 -90.54 9.97 -16.81
CA THR A 735 -89.57 9.56 -17.85
C THR A 735 -88.60 8.45 -17.43
N GLY A 736 -88.60 8.04 -16.16
CA GLY A 736 -87.45 7.36 -15.55
C GLY A 736 -86.20 8.26 -15.53
N VAL A 737 -85.08 7.67 -15.09
CA VAL A 737 -83.77 8.34 -15.06
C VAL A 737 -83.20 8.41 -16.47
N VAL A 738 -82.95 9.62 -16.96
CA VAL A 738 -82.33 9.87 -18.26
C VAL A 738 -80.92 10.42 -18.04
N MET A 739 -79.90 9.71 -18.51
CA MET A 739 -78.52 10.20 -18.50
C MET A 739 -78.33 11.25 -19.59
N LEU A 740 -77.72 12.37 -19.25
CA LEU A 740 -77.56 13.54 -20.13
C LEU A 740 -76.13 14.08 -20.02
N GLY A 741 -75.75 14.92 -20.98
CA GLY A 741 -74.49 15.66 -20.90
C GLY A 741 -74.53 16.74 -19.82
N LEU A 742 -73.37 17.34 -19.54
CA LEU A 742 -73.29 18.53 -18.70
C LEU A 742 -73.92 19.73 -19.41
N GLY A 743 -74.54 20.63 -18.64
CA GLY A 743 -75.05 21.89 -19.15
C GLY A 743 -76.56 22.03 -19.03
N SER A 744 -77.12 22.95 -19.82
CA SER A 744 -78.54 23.31 -19.73
C SER A 744 -79.39 22.39 -20.60
N HIS A 745 -80.49 21.90 -20.02
CA HIS A 745 -81.50 21.07 -20.65
C HIS A 745 -82.87 21.71 -20.52
N LYS A 746 -83.79 21.32 -21.41
CA LYS A 746 -85.16 21.85 -21.49
C LYS A 746 -86.19 20.75 -21.36
N VAL A 747 -87.10 20.90 -20.40
CA VAL A 747 -88.26 20.04 -20.21
C VAL A 747 -89.51 20.71 -20.80
N THR A 748 -90.26 19.96 -21.60
CA THR A 748 -91.53 20.41 -22.19
C THR A 748 -92.55 19.28 -22.21
N GLU A 749 -93.79 19.60 -22.56
CA GLU A 749 -94.83 18.60 -22.80
C GLU A 749 -95.63 18.88 -24.06
N THR A 750 -96.24 17.84 -24.62
CA THR A 750 -97.24 17.94 -25.68
C THR A 750 -98.49 17.15 -25.30
N ALA A 751 -99.62 17.44 -25.96
CA ALA A 751 -100.82 16.63 -25.81
C ALA A 751 -100.54 15.16 -26.20
N GLY A 752 -101.00 14.23 -25.35
CA GLY A 752 -101.12 12.82 -25.67
C GLY A 752 -102.46 12.50 -26.32
N PHE A 753 -102.71 11.20 -26.54
CA PHE A 753 -103.93 10.70 -27.14
C PHE A 753 -105.18 11.16 -26.36
N GLY A 754 -106.19 11.63 -27.09
CA GLY A 754 -107.48 12.04 -26.51
C GLY A 754 -107.47 13.32 -25.69
N THR A 755 -106.35 14.04 -25.63
CA THR A 755 -106.19 15.24 -24.80
C THR A 755 -106.05 16.48 -25.68
N ASN A 756 -106.70 17.57 -25.31
CA ASN A 756 -106.46 18.87 -25.90
C ASN A 756 -105.73 19.75 -24.88
N LEU A 757 -104.47 20.08 -25.15
CA LEU A 757 -103.65 20.87 -24.22
C LEU A 757 -104.27 22.25 -23.93
N SER A 758 -105.10 22.76 -24.85
CA SER A 758 -105.82 24.02 -24.65
C SER A 758 -106.93 23.93 -23.60
N ASP A 759 -107.29 22.77 -23.08
CA ASP A 759 -108.23 22.70 -21.95
C ASP A 759 -107.54 22.89 -20.59
N TYR A 760 -106.19 22.90 -20.56
CA TYR A 760 -105.41 22.95 -19.33
C TYR A 760 -104.61 24.25 -19.15
N LEU A 761 -104.17 24.47 -17.92
CA LEU A 761 -103.24 25.50 -17.48
C LEU A 761 -101.96 24.81 -16.95
N PRO A 762 -100.82 24.81 -17.69
CA PRO A 762 -99.58 24.14 -17.29
C PRO A 762 -98.71 24.97 -16.33
N VAL A 763 -98.04 24.30 -15.39
CA VAL A 763 -97.04 24.87 -14.48
C VAL A 763 -95.83 23.94 -14.35
N PHE A 764 -94.62 24.46 -14.55
CA PHE A 764 -93.36 23.73 -14.35
C PHE A 764 -92.81 23.94 -12.94
N GLY A 765 -92.17 22.91 -12.36
CA GLY A 765 -91.58 22.96 -11.02
C GLY A 765 -90.51 21.90 -10.75
N GLY A 766 -90.25 21.63 -9.48
CA GLY A 766 -89.13 20.79 -9.04
C GLY A 766 -87.79 21.49 -9.22
N ALA A 767 -86.81 20.81 -9.83
CA ALA A 767 -85.53 21.37 -10.20
C ALA A 767 -85.57 22.25 -11.47
N CYS A 768 -86.70 22.26 -12.18
CA CYS A 768 -86.88 23.09 -13.37
C CYS A 768 -87.36 24.49 -12.99
N ALA A 769 -86.90 25.49 -13.74
CA ALA A 769 -87.45 26.83 -13.71
C ALA A 769 -88.88 26.86 -14.30
N ALA A 770 -89.60 27.97 -14.10
CA ALA A 770 -90.97 28.15 -14.56
C ALA A 770 -91.14 28.02 -16.09
N ASP A 771 -90.06 28.17 -16.86
CA ASP A 771 -90.04 28.00 -18.30
C ASP A 771 -89.70 26.55 -18.73
N GLY A 772 -89.41 25.65 -17.79
CA GLY A 772 -89.00 24.27 -18.02
C GLY A 772 -87.49 24.04 -18.17
N SER A 773 -86.63 25.05 -17.98
CA SER A 773 -85.17 24.87 -18.06
C SER A 773 -84.55 24.28 -16.78
N VAL A 774 -83.49 23.48 -16.92
CA VAL A 774 -82.70 22.91 -15.82
C VAL A 774 -81.21 22.86 -16.18
N LEU A 775 -80.31 23.12 -15.23
CA LEU A 775 -78.86 23.05 -15.40
C LEU A 775 -78.32 21.78 -14.70
N LEU A 776 -77.54 20.95 -15.40
CA LEU A 776 -76.93 19.73 -14.86
C LEU A 776 -75.40 19.89 -14.75
N GLY A 777 -74.87 19.78 -13.53
CA GLY A 777 -73.44 19.67 -13.22
C GLY A 777 -73.00 18.20 -13.11
N ALA A 778 -71.69 17.96 -12.97
CA ALA A 778 -71.15 16.59 -12.96
C ALA A 778 -71.70 15.76 -11.79
N GLY A 779 -72.23 14.58 -12.10
CA GLY A 779 -72.87 13.67 -11.14
C GLY A 779 -74.22 14.14 -10.58
N ASP A 780 -74.82 15.23 -11.09
CA ASP A 780 -76.15 15.67 -10.65
C ASP A 780 -77.23 14.59 -10.88
N ASN A 781 -78.20 14.49 -9.98
CA ASN A 781 -79.41 13.69 -10.13
C ASN A 781 -80.63 14.57 -9.81
N LYS A 782 -81.24 15.18 -10.83
CA LYS A 782 -82.31 16.18 -10.67
C LYS A 782 -83.69 15.66 -11.10
N VAL A 783 -84.74 16.23 -10.51
CA VAL A 783 -86.14 15.88 -10.80
C VAL A 783 -86.94 17.14 -11.12
N CYS A 784 -87.57 17.19 -12.29
CA CYS A 784 -88.49 18.24 -12.71
C CYS A 784 -89.95 17.77 -12.68
N THR A 785 -90.89 18.69 -12.51
CA THR A 785 -92.34 18.39 -12.51
C THR A 785 -93.10 19.27 -13.49
N ILE A 786 -94.19 18.75 -14.08
CA ILE A 786 -95.13 19.51 -14.91
C ILE A 786 -96.57 19.24 -14.45
N THR A 787 -97.28 20.26 -13.98
CA THR A 787 -98.66 20.16 -13.47
C THR A 787 -99.64 20.81 -14.46
N ASN A 788 -100.71 20.10 -14.85
CA ASN A 788 -101.79 20.63 -15.70
C ASN A 788 -103.13 20.71 -14.96
N THR A 789 -103.72 21.90 -14.88
CA THR A 789 -105.05 22.11 -14.27
C THR A 789 -106.13 22.29 -15.34
N LEU A 790 -107.20 21.49 -15.31
CA LEU A 790 -108.34 21.61 -16.23
C LEU A 790 -109.13 22.91 -15.96
N ALA A 791 -109.31 23.74 -17.00
CA ALA A 791 -109.90 25.07 -16.87
C ALA A 791 -111.45 25.07 -16.93
N SER A 792 -112.06 26.11 -16.36
CA SER A 792 -113.50 26.40 -16.38
C SER A 792 -113.89 27.42 -17.46
N LYS A 793 -115.10 27.33 -18.03
CA LYS A 793 -115.71 28.30 -18.96
C LYS A 793 -117.12 28.65 -18.49
N VAL A 794 -117.65 29.82 -18.89
CA VAL A 794 -118.96 30.32 -18.46
C VAL A 794 -119.91 30.53 -19.63
N GLN A 795 -121.15 30.05 -19.52
CA GLN A 795 -122.27 30.29 -20.44
C GLN A 795 -123.43 30.96 -19.69
N VAL A 796 -124.11 31.88 -20.37
CA VAL A 796 -125.35 32.51 -19.90
C VAL A 796 -126.47 32.18 -20.87
N ILE A 797 -127.62 31.80 -20.32
CA ILE A 797 -128.89 31.63 -21.05
C ILE A 797 -129.91 32.59 -20.46
N LYS A 798 -130.58 33.38 -21.30
CA LYS A 798 -131.48 34.47 -20.90
C LYS A 798 -132.93 34.22 -21.32
N THR A 799 -133.85 34.43 -20.39
CA THR A 799 -135.32 34.40 -20.60
C THR A 799 -136.02 35.64 -20.04
N ILE A 800 -137.29 35.81 -20.41
CA ILE A 800 -138.19 36.82 -19.80
C ILE A 800 -139.45 36.13 -19.27
N ALA A 801 -139.68 36.20 -17.95
CA ALA A 801 -140.78 35.54 -17.24
C ALA A 801 -140.93 34.05 -17.62
N GLY A 802 -139.80 33.35 -17.77
CA GLY A 802 -139.73 31.96 -18.20
C GLY A 802 -139.94 31.70 -19.70
N GLY A 803 -140.19 32.74 -20.50
CA GLY A 803 -140.41 32.67 -21.96
C GLY A 803 -139.21 33.07 -22.81
N LEU A 804 -139.35 32.90 -24.13
CA LEU A 804 -138.36 33.30 -25.14
C LEU A 804 -138.26 34.83 -25.27
N LEU A 805 -137.08 35.30 -25.70
CA LEU A 805 -136.85 36.70 -26.05
C LEU A 805 -137.64 37.08 -27.31
N THR A 806 -138.13 38.31 -27.38
CA THR A 806 -138.73 38.91 -28.58
C THR A 806 -137.71 39.76 -29.34
N ALA A 807 -138.06 40.22 -30.55
CA ALA A 807 -137.18 41.07 -31.36
C ALA A 807 -136.83 42.42 -30.71
N ALA A 808 -137.63 42.89 -29.74
CA ALA A 808 -137.37 44.10 -28.99
C ALA A 808 -136.43 43.90 -27.78
N ASP A 809 -136.11 42.65 -27.43
CA ASP A 809 -135.35 42.33 -26.23
C ASP A 809 -133.85 42.18 -26.50
N SER A 810 -133.04 42.92 -25.74
CA SER A 810 -131.58 42.87 -25.81
C SER A 810 -130.99 43.14 -24.42
N PHE A 811 -130.15 42.23 -23.91
CA PHE A 811 -129.52 42.36 -22.58
C PHE A 811 -128.00 42.20 -22.69
N THR A 812 -127.28 43.04 -21.97
CA THR A 812 -125.81 43.02 -21.97
C THR A 812 -125.29 42.37 -20.71
N PHE A 813 -124.39 41.39 -20.88
CA PHE A 813 -123.68 40.70 -19.82
C PHE A 813 -122.19 40.96 -19.86
N GLN A 814 -121.57 40.94 -18.69
CA GLN A 814 -120.13 41.08 -18.53
C GLN A 814 -119.61 40.05 -17.54
N LEU A 815 -118.50 39.40 -17.89
CA LEU A 815 -117.69 38.62 -16.99
C LEU A 815 -116.53 39.49 -16.52
N ARG A 816 -116.35 39.61 -15.21
CA ARG A 816 -115.35 40.49 -14.60
C ARG A 816 -114.50 39.76 -13.57
N GLN A 817 -113.36 40.36 -13.25
CA GLN A 817 -112.52 40.00 -12.12
C GLN A 817 -112.29 41.23 -11.23
N GLY A 818 -112.52 41.06 -9.93
CA GLY A 818 -112.28 42.09 -8.92
C GLY A 818 -113.31 43.25 -8.89
N ALA A 819 -114.52 43.06 -9.43
CA ALA A 819 -115.57 44.09 -9.36
C ALA A 819 -116.28 44.12 -7.98
N SER A 820 -116.70 45.30 -7.53
CA SER A 820 -117.42 45.55 -6.27
C SER A 820 -118.28 46.83 -6.31
N THR A 821 -118.96 47.16 -5.20
CA THR A 821 -119.70 48.44 -5.04
C THR A 821 -118.79 49.67 -4.96
N THR A 822 -117.48 49.49 -4.81
CA THR A 822 -116.46 50.56 -4.73
C THR A 822 -115.41 50.51 -5.84
N ALA A 823 -115.35 49.43 -6.63
CA ALA A 823 -114.42 49.26 -7.75
C ALA A 823 -115.12 48.63 -8.97
N ALA A 824 -114.87 49.17 -10.16
CA ALA A 824 -115.50 48.66 -11.38
C ALA A 824 -115.01 47.24 -11.77
N GLY A 825 -113.80 46.86 -11.36
CA GLY A 825 -113.14 45.61 -11.77
C GLY A 825 -112.76 45.54 -13.26
N THR A 826 -112.01 44.52 -13.64
CA THR A 826 -111.57 44.28 -15.02
C THR A 826 -112.62 43.47 -15.78
N ILE A 827 -113.00 43.91 -16.97
CA ILE A 827 -113.85 43.11 -17.87
C ILE A 827 -112.98 42.05 -18.53
N LEU A 828 -113.26 40.78 -18.22
CA LEU A 828 -112.63 39.63 -18.88
C LEU A 828 -113.29 39.33 -20.22
N ALA A 829 -114.61 39.50 -20.29
CA ALA A 829 -115.38 39.38 -21.52
C ALA A 829 -116.74 40.08 -21.39
N SER A 830 -117.31 40.52 -22.52
CA SER A 830 -118.68 41.06 -22.60
C SER A 830 -119.46 40.32 -23.69
N GLY A 831 -120.77 40.22 -23.53
CA GLY A 831 -121.65 39.63 -24.54
C GLY A 831 -123.06 40.20 -24.45
N VAL A 832 -123.75 40.24 -25.59
CA VAL A 832 -125.16 40.64 -25.67
C VAL A 832 -125.98 39.40 -25.95
N VAL A 833 -127.04 39.17 -25.18
CA VAL A 833 -128.06 38.16 -25.47
C VAL A 833 -129.28 38.83 -26.07
N ASN A 834 -129.76 38.28 -27.17
CA ASN A 834 -130.93 38.73 -27.92
C ASN A 834 -131.55 37.56 -28.68
N LEU A 835 -132.59 37.79 -29.46
CA LEU A 835 -133.22 36.74 -30.26
C LEU A 835 -132.24 36.10 -31.29
N GLY A 836 -131.29 36.88 -31.82
CA GLY A 836 -130.33 36.44 -32.83
C GLY A 836 -129.34 35.37 -32.37
N ASN A 837 -129.07 35.27 -31.06
CA ASN A 837 -128.29 34.17 -30.46
C ASN A 837 -129.14 33.24 -29.58
N ALA A 838 -130.45 33.18 -29.83
CA ALA A 838 -131.39 32.35 -29.08
C ALA A 838 -131.29 32.55 -27.56
N GLY A 839 -130.96 33.76 -27.12
CA GLY A 839 -130.79 34.11 -25.71
C GLY A 839 -129.57 33.51 -25.04
N THR A 840 -128.58 32.99 -25.78
CA THR A 840 -127.43 32.29 -25.20
C THR A 840 -126.10 32.93 -25.61
N ILE A 841 -125.18 33.07 -24.67
CA ILE A 841 -123.77 33.43 -24.92
C ILE A 841 -122.83 32.52 -24.12
N THR A 842 -121.70 32.14 -24.69
CA THR A 842 -120.60 31.47 -23.98
C THR A 842 -119.36 32.36 -24.03
N PHE A 843 -118.77 32.62 -22.87
CA PHE A 843 -117.53 33.37 -22.78
C PHE A 843 -116.33 32.47 -23.10
N PRO A 844 -115.42 32.88 -24.01
CA PRO A 844 -114.28 32.06 -24.42
C PRO A 844 -113.16 32.01 -23.36
N THR A 845 -113.22 32.89 -22.35
CA THR A 845 -112.21 33.01 -21.30
C THR A 845 -112.11 31.73 -20.47
N LYS A 846 -110.89 31.17 -20.39
CA LYS A 846 -110.57 30.09 -19.44
C LYS A 846 -110.40 30.68 -18.06
N LEU A 847 -111.08 30.09 -17.09
CA LEU A 847 -111.08 30.48 -15.70
C LEU A 847 -110.46 29.37 -14.88
N ASP A 848 -109.69 29.73 -13.87
CA ASP A 848 -109.27 28.77 -12.87
C ASP A 848 -110.48 28.47 -11.96
N PRO A 849 -110.96 27.21 -11.87
CA PRO A 849 -112.06 26.86 -10.98
C PRO A 849 -111.80 27.23 -9.51
N ASN A 850 -110.53 27.37 -9.12
CA ASN A 850 -110.11 27.70 -7.77
C ASN A 850 -110.07 29.21 -7.48
N GLN A 851 -110.49 30.07 -8.42
CA GLN A 851 -110.54 31.53 -8.26
C GLN A 851 -111.98 32.08 -8.30
N THR A 852 -112.15 33.34 -7.87
CA THR A 852 -113.42 34.07 -7.82
C THR A 852 -113.52 35.15 -8.90
N TYR A 853 -114.69 35.26 -9.53
CA TYR A 853 -115.02 36.18 -10.63
C TYR A 853 -116.42 36.81 -10.43
N GLN A 854 -116.83 37.75 -11.29
CA GLN A 854 -118.14 38.42 -11.23
C GLN A 854 -118.92 38.26 -12.55
N LEU A 855 -120.20 37.89 -12.45
CA LEU A 855 -121.15 37.88 -13.57
C LEU A 855 -122.13 39.05 -13.43
N CYS A 856 -122.20 39.89 -14.44
CA CYS A 856 -122.88 41.19 -14.38
C CYS A 856 -123.88 41.38 -15.52
N GLU A 857 -124.97 42.10 -15.26
CA GLU A 857 -126.04 42.44 -16.21
C GLU A 857 -126.34 43.95 -16.18
N VAL A 858 -126.58 44.55 -17.35
CA VAL A 858 -127.12 45.91 -17.45
C VAL A 858 -128.66 45.86 -17.44
N VAL A 859 -129.28 46.44 -16.42
CA VAL A 859 -130.72 46.38 -16.14
C VAL A 859 -131.35 47.77 -16.26
N MET A 860 -132.52 47.88 -16.93
CA MET A 860 -133.27 49.13 -17.10
C MET A 860 -134.21 49.42 -15.91
N PRO A 861 -134.62 50.68 -15.65
CA PRO A 861 -135.60 51.00 -14.59
C PRO A 861 -136.87 50.16 -14.72
N GLY A 862 -137.41 49.71 -13.59
CA GLY A 862 -138.62 48.90 -13.53
C GLY A 862 -138.44 47.41 -13.87
N TRP A 863 -137.26 46.97 -14.33
CA TRP A 863 -136.96 45.56 -14.59
C TRP A 863 -136.43 44.84 -13.34
N LYS A 864 -136.75 43.53 -13.21
CA LYS A 864 -136.17 42.61 -12.23
C LYS A 864 -135.34 41.54 -12.94
N ASN A 865 -134.33 41.01 -12.26
CA ASN A 865 -133.57 39.82 -12.63
C ASN A 865 -133.46 38.85 -11.44
N ASN A 866 -133.24 37.57 -11.72
CA ASN A 866 -133.24 36.48 -10.72
C ASN A 866 -131.85 36.11 -10.18
N LEU A 867 -130.82 36.90 -10.48
CA LEU A 867 -129.48 36.65 -9.95
C LEU A 867 -129.45 36.87 -8.43
N PRO A 868 -128.77 36.01 -7.65
CA PRO A 868 -128.68 36.15 -6.21
C PRO A 868 -127.71 37.27 -5.81
N ASN A 869 -127.99 37.93 -4.68
CA ASN A 869 -127.10 38.89 -4.02
C ASN A 869 -126.61 40.01 -4.95
N LEU A 870 -127.52 40.60 -5.72
CA LEU A 870 -127.19 41.63 -6.68
C LEU A 870 -126.81 42.94 -6.01
N TRP A 871 -125.76 43.55 -6.55
CA TRP A 871 -125.31 44.88 -6.17
C TRP A 871 -124.92 45.68 -7.41
N PRO A 872 -125.16 47.01 -7.43
CA PRO A 872 -124.74 47.86 -8.52
C PRO A 872 -123.21 48.02 -8.52
N VAL A 873 -122.61 47.94 -9.71
CA VAL A 873 -121.18 48.19 -9.90
C VAL A 873 -120.89 49.66 -9.65
N PHE A 874 -119.74 49.94 -9.02
CA PHE A 874 -119.26 51.31 -8.89
C PHE A 874 -119.17 52.01 -10.26
N ASN A 875 -119.85 53.16 -10.38
CA ASN A 875 -119.80 54.03 -11.56
C ASN A 875 -119.66 55.51 -11.13
N SER A 876 -118.63 56.19 -11.61
CA SER A 876 -118.30 57.57 -11.23
C SER A 876 -119.33 58.61 -11.68
N SER A 877 -120.13 58.31 -12.71
CA SER A 877 -121.23 59.18 -13.16
C SER A 877 -122.52 59.01 -12.36
N GLY A 878 -122.54 58.09 -11.38
CA GLY A 878 -123.70 57.78 -10.56
C GLY A 878 -124.74 56.89 -11.24
N ASP A 879 -124.43 56.31 -12.41
CA ASP A 879 -125.30 55.37 -13.12
C ASP A 879 -125.28 53.98 -12.44
N ASN A 880 -126.44 53.52 -11.97
CA ASN A 880 -126.60 52.26 -11.26
C ASN A 880 -127.24 51.13 -12.10
N SER A 881 -127.14 51.20 -13.44
CA SER A 881 -127.76 50.23 -14.34
C SER A 881 -127.06 48.86 -14.39
N THR A 882 -125.75 48.79 -14.15
CA THR A 882 -125.01 47.50 -14.16
C THR A 882 -124.99 46.88 -12.77
N VAL A 883 -125.52 45.66 -12.64
CA VAL A 883 -125.57 44.90 -11.38
C VAL A 883 -124.81 43.57 -11.52
N CYS A 884 -124.11 43.13 -10.47
CA CYS A 884 -123.27 41.92 -10.50
C CYS A 884 -123.57 40.94 -9.37
N THR A 885 -123.15 39.69 -9.57
CA THR A 885 -123.01 38.65 -8.54
C THR A 885 -121.66 37.94 -8.66
N ASN A 886 -121.19 37.31 -7.57
CA ASN A 886 -119.91 36.58 -7.53
C ASN A 886 -120.06 35.11 -7.98
N ILE A 887 -119.16 34.63 -8.83
CA ILE A 887 -119.06 33.23 -9.29
C ILE A 887 -117.65 32.66 -9.01
N GLY A 888 -117.48 31.35 -8.91
CA GLY A 888 -116.18 30.71 -8.67
C GLY A 888 -115.98 30.22 -7.24
N ALA A 889 -114.72 29.92 -6.87
CA ALA A 889 -114.41 29.29 -5.59
C ALA A 889 -114.94 30.11 -4.40
N GLY A 890 -115.59 29.43 -3.46
CA GLY A 890 -116.13 30.02 -2.24
C GLY A 890 -117.37 30.92 -2.42
N THR A 891 -118.00 30.96 -3.61
CA THR A 891 -119.22 31.75 -3.84
C THR A 891 -120.48 30.89 -3.87
N ALA A 892 -121.64 31.55 -3.88
CA ALA A 892 -122.94 30.89 -4.05
C ALA A 892 -123.13 30.24 -5.44
N LEU A 893 -122.25 30.56 -6.40
CA LEU A 893 -122.27 30.05 -7.78
C LEU A 893 -120.86 29.50 -8.11
N PRO A 894 -120.49 28.31 -7.58
CA PRO A 894 -119.17 27.74 -7.79
C PRO A 894 -118.91 27.39 -9.25
N LEU A 895 -117.66 27.45 -9.68
CA LEU A 895 -117.23 26.99 -10.99
C LEU A 895 -116.65 25.57 -10.86
N SER A 896 -117.16 24.64 -11.65
CA SER A 896 -116.54 23.33 -11.87
C SER A 896 -115.64 23.38 -13.11
N PRO A 897 -114.55 22.60 -13.16
CA PRO A 897 -113.78 22.43 -14.40
C PRO A 897 -114.69 22.12 -15.60
N GLY A 898 -114.42 22.72 -16.75
CA GLY A 898 -115.29 22.63 -17.94
C GLY A 898 -116.36 23.72 -18.02
N LEU A 899 -117.46 23.46 -18.74
CA LEU A 899 -118.49 24.47 -19.07
C LEU A 899 -119.53 24.64 -17.95
N ASN A 900 -119.61 25.83 -17.39
CA ASN A 900 -120.58 26.22 -16.36
C ASN A 900 -121.68 27.08 -16.97
N THR A 901 -122.95 26.71 -16.80
CA THR A 901 -124.09 27.39 -17.45
C THR A 901 -125.01 28.05 -16.42
N PHE A 902 -125.23 29.36 -16.54
CA PHE A 902 -126.11 30.16 -15.69
C PHE A 902 -127.37 30.60 -16.45
N ARG A 903 -128.56 30.33 -15.88
CA ARG A 903 -129.85 30.74 -16.46
C ARG A 903 -130.37 31.99 -15.75
N ILE A 904 -130.63 33.05 -16.51
CA ILE A 904 -131.00 34.37 -15.99
C ILE A 904 -132.36 34.78 -16.56
N ASP A 905 -133.35 34.98 -15.69
CA ASP A 905 -134.74 35.28 -16.05
C ASP A 905 -135.14 36.67 -15.55
N ASN A 906 -135.64 37.53 -16.46
CA ASN A 906 -136.04 38.90 -16.14
C ASN A 906 -137.55 39.09 -16.23
N SER A 907 -138.12 40.04 -15.50
CA SER A 907 -139.52 40.45 -15.66
C SER A 907 -139.63 41.89 -16.18
N ARG A 908 -140.60 42.15 -17.06
CA ARG A 908 -140.90 43.49 -17.59
C ARG A 908 -141.48 44.41 -16.49
N PRO A 909 -141.38 45.74 -16.61
CA PRO A 909 -142.08 46.70 -15.74
C PRO A 909 -143.63 46.53 -15.80
N PRO A 910 -144.38 46.91 -14.74
CA PRO A 910 -143.91 47.59 -13.53
C PRO A 910 -143.43 46.63 -12.42
N GLY A 911 -142.65 47.16 -11.46
CA GLY A 911 -142.33 46.54 -10.18
C GLY A 911 -140.84 46.33 -9.88
N GLY A 912 -139.92 46.67 -10.79
CA GLY A 912 -138.48 46.46 -10.61
C GLY A 912 -137.69 47.65 -10.05
N LEU A 913 -136.38 47.61 -10.26
CA LEU A 913 -135.41 48.52 -9.63
C LEU A 913 -135.60 49.99 -10.06
N SER A 914 -135.47 50.91 -9.12
CA SER A 914 -135.40 52.37 -9.31
C SER A 914 -134.03 52.82 -9.81
N ARG A 915 -133.92 54.05 -10.29
CA ARG A 915 -132.70 54.62 -10.86
C ARG A 915 -132.37 55.98 -10.26
N THR A 916 -131.08 56.23 -10.11
CA THR A 916 -130.58 57.46 -9.48
C THR A 916 -130.80 58.68 -10.38
N ILE A 917 -130.64 59.88 -9.81
CA ILE A 917 -130.51 61.11 -10.58
C ILE A 917 -129.40 60.98 -11.66
N GLY A 918 -128.28 60.32 -11.32
CA GLY A 918 -127.16 60.10 -12.24
C GLY A 918 -127.58 59.32 -13.48
N PHE A 919 -128.32 58.22 -13.31
CA PHE A 919 -128.91 57.48 -14.42
C PHE A 919 -129.78 58.37 -15.30
N TRP A 920 -130.77 59.05 -14.74
CA TRP A 920 -131.71 59.85 -15.53
C TRP A 920 -131.03 60.96 -16.33
N LYS A 921 -129.97 61.58 -15.79
CA LYS A 921 -129.17 62.56 -16.53
C LYS A 921 -128.35 61.97 -17.68
N ASN A 922 -127.84 60.76 -17.51
CA ASN A 922 -126.99 60.10 -18.49
C ASN A 922 -127.80 59.39 -19.58
N TRP A 923 -129.05 59.02 -19.28
CA TRP A 923 -129.97 58.36 -20.19
C TRP A 923 -130.98 59.38 -20.75
N SER A 924 -130.48 60.45 -21.39
CA SER A 924 -131.28 61.54 -21.92
C SER A 924 -130.80 61.98 -23.30
N SER A 925 -131.68 62.54 -24.13
CA SER A 925 -131.32 62.99 -25.49
C SER A 925 -130.52 64.29 -25.53
N CYS A 926 -130.62 65.11 -24.48
CA CYS A 926 -130.03 66.44 -24.44
C CYS A 926 -128.66 66.50 -23.76
N THR A 927 -128.16 65.37 -23.27
CA THR A 927 -126.78 65.20 -22.84
C THR A 927 -126.04 64.34 -23.87
N GLY A 928 -124.75 64.59 -24.10
CA GLY A 928 -123.95 63.88 -25.12
C GLY A 928 -123.65 62.40 -24.80
N GLY A 929 -124.47 61.76 -23.97
CA GLY A 929 -124.36 60.34 -23.64
C GLY A 929 -125.04 59.51 -24.73
N GLY A 930 -124.27 58.64 -25.41
CA GLY A 930 -124.77 57.74 -26.46
C GLY A 930 -125.68 56.59 -25.96
N GLN A 931 -126.36 56.78 -24.83
CA GLN A 931 -127.35 55.86 -24.26
C GLN A 931 -128.75 56.13 -24.84
N ALA A 932 -129.70 55.22 -24.60
CA ALA A 932 -131.10 55.44 -25.01
C ALA A 932 -131.72 56.63 -24.22
N PRO A 933 -132.49 57.52 -24.87
CA PRO A 933 -133.04 58.73 -24.25
C PRO A 933 -134.26 58.43 -23.36
N LEU A 934 -134.03 57.71 -22.25
CA LEU A 934 -135.09 57.26 -21.33
C LEU A 934 -135.70 58.38 -20.50
N LEU A 935 -134.95 59.43 -20.15
CA LEU A 935 -135.49 60.61 -19.47
C LEU A 935 -136.61 61.24 -20.31
N ASP A 936 -136.35 61.42 -21.60
CA ASP A 936 -137.27 62.01 -22.57
C ASP A 936 -138.57 61.23 -22.67
N ALA A 937 -138.48 59.90 -22.65
CA ALA A 937 -139.64 59.01 -22.72
C ALA A 937 -140.54 59.07 -21.47
N ASN A 938 -140.08 59.66 -20.36
CA ASN A 938 -140.79 59.72 -19.08
C ASN A 938 -141.21 61.14 -18.67
N LEU A 939 -141.08 62.14 -19.56
CA LEU A 939 -141.62 63.49 -19.39
C LEU A 939 -143.04 63.62 -19.99
N PRO A 940 -143.91 64.53 -19.50
CA PRO A 940 -143.64 65.59 -18.53
C PRO A 940 -143.77 65.15 -17.05
N VAL A 941 -143.05 65.85 -16.16
CA VAL A 941 -143.17 65.68 -14.69
C VAL A 941 -143.76 66.95 -14.07
N LEU A 942 -144.88 66.84 -13.36
CA LEU A 942 -145.46 67.93 -12.58
C LEU A 942 -144.67 68.10 -11.27
N VAL A 943 -144.15 69.31 -11.00
CA VAL A 943 -143.30 69.59 -9.83
C VAL A 943 -144.07 70.30 -8.73
N ASP A 944 -144.97 71.21 -9.11
CA ASP A 944 -146.02 71.79 -8.28
C ASP A 944 -147.21 72.26 -9.15
N ASP A 945 -148.20 72.95 -8.58
CA ASP A 945 -149.38 73.41 -9.33
C ASP A 945 -149.06 74.50 -10.37
N TYR A 946 -147.85 75.07 -10.34
CA TYR A 946 -147.41 76.20 -11.15
C TYR A 946 -146.25 75.87 -12.10
N PHE A 947 -145.57 74.74 -11.89
CA PHE A 947 -144.36 74.36 -12.63
C PHE A 947 -144.38 72.88 -13.02
N SER A 948 -144.23 72.64 -14.33
CA SER A 948 -144.04 71.30 -14.91
C SER A 948 -142.79 71.25 -15.77
N ILE A 949 -142.08 70.12 -15.70
CA ILE A 949 -140.91 69.82 -16.51
C ILE A 949 -141.40 69.11 -17.76
N THR A 950 -141.36 69.79 -18.91
CA THR A 950 -141.84 69.26 -20.19
C THR A 950 -140.74 69.00 -21.20
N THR A 951 -139.50 69.43 -20.94
CA THR A 951 -138.36 69.28 -21.85
C THR A 951 -137.16 68.66 -21.16
N CYS A 952 -136.34 67.93 -21.93
CA CYS A 952 -135.13 67.28 -21.44
C CYS A 952 -134.17 68.27 -20.77
N GLN A 953 -133.94 69.45 -21.36
CA GLN A 953 -133.00 70.46 -20.83
C GLN A 953 -133.43 70.93 -19.43
N VAL A 954 -134.73 71.16 -19.23
CA VAL A 954 -135.28 71.54 -17.93
C VAL A 954 -135.18 70.37 -16.93
N GLY A 955 -135.50 69.15 -17.37
CA GLY A 955 -135.41 67.96 -16.53
C GLY A 955 -133.98 67.71 -16.04
N VAL A 956 -133.01 67.75 -16.95
CA VAL A 956 -131.59 67.65 -16.61
C VAL A 956 -131.18 68.79 -15.68
N ALA A 957 -131.59 70.04 -15.92
CA ALA A 957 -131.22 71.17 -15.05
C ALA A 957 -131.72 70.99 -13.61
N ILE A 958 -132.98 70.60 -13.42
CA ILE A 958 -133.55 70.36 -12.08
C ILE A 958 -132.92 69.15 -11.40
N LEU A 959 -132.77 68.02 -12.10
CA LEU A 959 -132.04 66.84 -11.59
C LEU A 959 -130.60 67.20 -11.19
N ASN A 960 -129.98 68.09 -11.95
CA ASN A 960 -128.63 68.58 -11.68
C ASN A 960 -128.61 69.63 -10.55
N LYS A 961 -129.73 69.98 -9.93
CA LYS A 961 -129.87 71.00 -8.87
C LYS A 961 -129.36 72.37 -9.34
N SER A 962 -129.69 72.73 -10.57
CA SER A 962 -129.30 74.00 -11.17
C SER A 962 -130.51 74.89 -11.39
N ASP A 963 -130.33 76.18 -11.18
CA ASP A 963 -131.30 77.20 -11.61
C ASP A 963 -131.43 77.13 -13.14
N ILE A 964 -132.67 77.02 -13.64
CA ILE A 964 -132.93 76.69 -15.05
C ILE A 964 -132.65 77.85 -16.01
N LYS A 965 -132.58 79.09 -15.52
CA LYS A 965 -132.28 80.27 -16.35
C LYS A 965 -130.80 80.61 -16.36
N THR A 966 -130.19 80.59 -15.17
CA THR A 966 -128.79 81.01 -15.00
C THR A 966 -127.80 79.85 -15.09
N GLY A 967 -128.26 78.61 -14.98
CA GLY A 967 -127.42 77.42 -14.88
C GLY A 967 -126.68 77.27 -13.54
N LYS A 968 -126.79 78.27 -12.64
CA LYS A 968 -126.07 78.29 -11.36
C LYS A 968 -126.43 77.08 -10.52
N LYS A 969 -125.42 76.48 -9.87
CA LYS A 969 -125.63 75.39 -8.93
C LYS A 969 -126.31 75.87 -7.66
N MET A 970 -127.45 75.24 -7.36
CA MET A 970 -128.29 75.48 -6.20
C MET A 970 -128.31 74.26 -5.27
N ALA A 971 -127.28 73.41 -5.31
CA ALA A 971 -127.24 72.15 -4.55
C ALA A 971 -127.29 72.35 -3.02
N SER A 972 -126.85 73.52 -2.52
CA SER A 972 -126.96 73.89 -1.10
C SER A 972 -128.33 74.45 -0.71
N ASP A 973 -129.22 74.67 -1.68
CA ASP A 973 -130.60 75.11 -1.42
C ASP A 973 -131.46 73.86 -1.12
N PRO A 974 -132.06 73.75 0.08
CA PRO A 974 -132.82 72.56 0.47
C PRO A 974 -133.97 72.23 -0.49
N LEU A 975 -134.60 73.24 -1.10
CA LEU A 975 -135.74 73.02 -1.99
C LEU A 975 -135.29 72.50 -3.36
N TYR A 976 -134.20 73.02 -3.93
CA TYR A 976 -133.61 72.44 -5.16
C TYR A 976 -133.08 71.03 -4.93
N ASN A 977 -132.47 70.79 -3.76
CA ASN A 977 -131.95 69.47 -3.41
C ASN A 977 -133.09 68.43 -3.34
N MET A 978 -134.20 68.78 -2.69
CA MET A 978 -135.40 67.95 -2.63
C MET A 978 -136.08 67.81 -3.99
N ALA A 979 -136.22 68.90 -4.75
CA ALA A 979 -136.84 68.89 -6.09
C ALA A 979 -136.13 67.91 -7.03
N ALA A 980 -134.80 67.88 -7.04
CA ALA A 980 -134.05 66.92 -7.86
C ALA A 980 -134.36 65.46 -7.50
N GLN A 981 -134.45 65.15 -6.20
CA GLN A 981 -134.74 63.80 -5.74
C GLN A 981 -136.20 63.41 -5.98
N TYR A 982 -137.11 64.36 -5.83
CA TYR A 982 -138.52 64.21 -6.19
C TYR A 982 -138.68 63.90 -7.68
N VAL A 983 -138.05 64.70 -8.56
CA VAL A 983 -138.14 64.48 -10.01
C VAL A 983 -137.60 63.10 -10.38
N ALA A 984 -136.47 62.67 -9.83
CA ALA A 984 -135.95 61.32 -10.07
C ALA A 984 -136.91 60.22 -9.56
N ALA A 985 -137.55 60.41 -8.40
CA ALA A 985 -138.52 59.45 -7.88
C ALA A 985 -139.78 59.37 -8.74
N VAL A 986 -140.29 60.50 -9.23
CA VAL A 986 -141.45 60.52 -10.14
C VAL A 986 -141.11 59.91 -11.50
N LEU A 987 -139.91 60.18 -12.05
CA LEU A 987 -139.43 59.51 -13.26
C LEU A 987 -139.33 57.99 -13.08
N ASN A 988 -138.86 57.55 -11.92
CA ASN A 988 -138.88 56.12 -11.55
C ASN A 988 -140.30 55.56 -11.55
N TYR A 989 -141.27 56.30 -11.00
CA TYR A 989 -142.68 55.87 -11.01
C TYR A 989 -143.23 55.78 -12.43
N HIS A 990 -142.94 56.77 -13.28
CA HIS A 990 -143.34 56.77 -14.70
C HIS A 990 -142.77 55.56 -15.44
N ALA A 991 -141.51 55.21 -15.16
CA ALA A 991 -140.85 54.05 -15.75
C ALA A 991 -141.25 52.71 -15.11
N GLY A 992 -142.23 52.71 -14.20
CA GLY A 992 -142.75 51.51 -13.57
C GLY A 992 -141.82 50.90 -12.53
N ALA A 993 -140.92 51.68 -11.92
CA ALA A 993 -140.18 51.22 -10.76
C ALA A 993 -141.13 50.94 -9.58
N PHE A 994 -140.71 50.07 -8.68
CA PHE A 994 -141.48 49.72 -7.49
C PHE A 994 -141.83 50.96 -6.64
N ARG A 995 -143.02 50.99 -6.05
CA ARG A 995 -143.50 52.07 -5.17
C ARG A 995 -143.84 51.50 -3.80
N CYS A 996 -143.47 52.21 -2.73
CA CYS A 996 -143.85 51.85 -1.35
C CYS A 996 -144.49 53.03 -0.61
N PRO A 997 -145.18 52.77 0.52
CA PRO A 997 -145.79 53.83 1.32
C PRO A 997 -144.81 54.93 1.74
N ALA A 998 -143.55 54.58 2.05
CA ALA A 998 -142.52 55.55 2.44
C ALA A 998 -142.15 56.48 1.27
N SER A 999 -141.95 55.93 0.07
CA SER A 999 -141.64 56.73 -1.11
C SER A 999 -142.84 57.58 -1.52
N ASP A 1000 -144.05 57.04 -1.47
CA ASP A 1000 -145.27 57.79 -1.81
C ASP A 1000 -145.50 58.96 -0.85
N ASN A 1001 -145.29 58.73 0.44
CA ASN A 1001 -145.41 59.79 1.44
C ASN A 1001 -144.35 60.88 1.24
N ALA A 1002 -143.09 60.50 0.98
CA ALA A 1002 -142.02 61.45 0.70
C ALA A 1002 -142.27 62.26 -0.59
N VAL A 1003 -142.79 61.62 -1.65
CA VAL A 1003 -143.20 62.29 -2.89
C VAL A 1003 -144.34 63.29 -2.62
N ASN A 1004 -145.36 62.90 -1.87
CA ASN A 1004 -146.48 63.78 -1.52
C ASN A 1004 -146.03 64.97 -0.64
N GLN A 1005 -145.15 64.74 0.34
CA GLN A 1005 -144.59 65.79 1.18
C GLN A 1005 -143.72 66.75 0.37
N ALA A 1006 -142.88 66.22 -0.52
CA ALA A 1006 -142.08 67.04 -1.42
C ALA A 1006 -142.97 67.92 -2.31
N TYR A 1007 -144.00 67.35 -2.92
CA TYR A 1007 -144.96 68.10 -3.74
C TYR A 1007 -145.63 69.23 -2.94
N ALA A 1008 -146.11 68.94 -1.73
CA ALA A 1008 -146.73 69.95 -0.86
C ALA A 1008 -145.77 71.09 -0.50
N LEU A 1009 -144.50 70.79 -0.21
CA LEU A 1009 -143.47 71.80 0.06
C LEU A 1009 -143.09 72.62 -1.17
N LEU A 1010 -142.96 71.98 -2.33
CA LEU A 1010 -142.69 72.68 -3.59
C LEU A 1010 -143.82 73.64 -3.92
N ASN A 1011 -145.06 73.20 -3.77
CA ASN A 1011 -146.25 74.02 -4.00
C ASN A 1011 -146.37 75.19 -2.99
N LYS A 1012 -146.09 74.94 -1.70
CA LYS A 1012 -146.10 75.97 -0.64
C LYS A 1012 -145.18 77.14 -0.96
N TYR A 1013 -144.05 76.88 -1.58
CA TYR A 1013 -143.04 77.88 -1.92
C TYR A 1013 -143.04 78.28 -3.40
N GLN A 1014 -143.99 77.78 -4.20
CA GLN A 1014 -144.14 78.05 -5.63
C GLN A 1014 -142.80 77.89 -6.37
N PHE A 1015 -142.29 76.66 -6.36
CA PHE A 1015 -141.01 76.34 -6.95
C PHE A 1015 -141.09 76.39 -8.49
N THR A 1016 -140.46 77.40 -9.08
CA THR A 1016 -140.43 77.61 -10.55
C THR A 1016 -139.11 77.19 -11.19
N GLY A 1017 -138.20 76.59 -10.41
CA GLY A 1017 -136.84 76.28 -10.87
C GLY A 1017 -135.93 77.50 -11.08
N THR A 1018 -136.35 78.69 -10.66
CA THR A 1018 -135.54 79.92 -10.73
C THR A 1018 -135.50 80.69 -9.42
N GLY A 1019 -134.36 81.26 -9.07
CA GLY A 1019 -134.16 82.02 -7.83
C GLY A 1019 -133.62 81.18 -6.67
N ALA A 1020 -133.49 81.80 -5.49
CA ALA A 1020 -132.99 81.17 -4.27
C ALA A 1020 -134.10 81.06 -3.22
N TYR A 1021 -134.43 79.83 -2.82
CA TYR A 1021 -135.57 79.53 -1.96
C TYR A 1021 -135.19 79.37 -0.49
N ALA A 1022 -133.94 79.00 -0.20
CA ALA A 1022 -133.47 78.80 1.18
C ALA A 1022 -133.72 80.01 2.10
N LYS A 1023 -133.66 81.24 1.58
CA LYS A 1023 -133.95 82.46 2.36
C LYS A 1023 -135.45 82.76 2.54
N LEU A 1024 -136.30 82.14 1.71
CA LEU A 1024 -137.76 82.28 1.75
C LEU A 1024 -138.39 81.21 2.65
N MET A 1025 -137.68 80.12 2.91
CA MET A 1025 -138.16 79.00 3.70
C MET A 1025 -137.94 79.18 5.21
N SER A 1026 -138.87 78.67 6.01
CA SER A 1026 -138.69 78.55 7.45
C SER A 1026 -137.62 77.50 7.77
N ALA A 1027 -136.95 77.61 8.92
CA ALA A 1027 -135.95 76.61 9.32
C ALA A 1027 -136.54 75.18 9.45
N ALA A 1028 -137.80 75.06 9.90
CA ALA A 1028 -138.50 73.79 9.98
C ALA A 1028 -138.77 73.19 8.60
N ASP A 1029 -139.21 74.01 7.64
CA ASP A 1029 -139.44 73.57 6.26
C ASP A 1029 -138.13 73.23 5.54
N GLN A 1030 -137.02 73.92 5.83
CA GLN A 1030 -135.69 73.55 5.31
C GLN A 1030 -135.22 72.19 5.83
N ALA A 1031 -135.42 71.93 7.13
CA ALA A 1031 -135.09 70.64 7.74
C ALA A 1031 -135.96 69.50 7.18
N LEU A 1032 -137.26 69.76 6.99
CA LEU A 1032 -138.18 68.81 6.37
C LEU A 1032 -137.80 68.55 4.91
N ALA A 1033 -137.49 69.57 4.12
CA ALA A 1033 -137.05 69.41 2.73
C ALA A 1033 -135.78 68.55 2.61
N ASN A 1034 -134.79 68.78 3.48
CA ASN A 1034 -133.59 67.94 3.52
C ASN A 1034 -133.89 66.50 3.94
N THR A 1035 -134.79 66.29 4.90
CA THR A 1035 -135.21 64.95 5.35
C THR A 1035 -135.91 64.18 4.23
N VAL A 1036 -136.86 64.83 3.56
CA VAL A 1036 -137.59 64.25 2.41
C VAL A 1036 -136.65 64.00 1.24
N ALA A 1037 -135.71 64.91 0.96
CA ALA A 1037 -134.69 64.71 -0.05
C ALA A 1037 -133.85 63.45 0.21
N ALA A 1038 -133.46 63.20 1.47
CA ALA A 1038 -132.70 62.01 1.85
C ALA A 1038 -133.51 60.71 1.71
N GLN A 1039 -134.81 60.73 2.04
CA GLN A 1039 -135.69 59.57 1.85
C GLN A 1039 -135.87 59.23 0.36
N LEU A 1040 -136.08 60.25 -0.47
CA LEU A 1040 -136.20 60.07 -1.92
C LEU A 1040 -134.88 59.65 -2.55
N ASP A 1041 -133.75 60.16 -2.09
CA ASP A 1041 -132.42 59.70 -2.52
C ASP A 1041 -132.22 58.21 -2.21
N ALA A 1042 -132.53 57.78 -0.99
CA ALA A 1042 -132.45 56.38 -0.61
C ALA A 1042 -133.33 55.49 -1.49
N TYR A 1043 -134.55 55.92 -1.80
CA TYR A 1043 -135.42 55.23 -2.77
C TYR A 1043 -134.80 55.15 -4.16
N ASN A 1044 -134.30 56.26 -4.70
CA ASN A 1044 -133.71 56.33 -6.05
C ASN A 1044 -132.43 55.48 -6.19
N ASN A 1045 -131.77 55.15 -5.07
CA ASN A 1045 -130.59 54.28 -5.01
C ASN A 1045 -130.92 52.79 -4.76
N ASN A 1046 -132.20 52.37 -4.83
CA ASN A 1046 -132.66 51.03 -4.44
C ASN A 1046 -132.25 50.63 -3.01
N ASN A 1047 -132.23 51.58 -2.07
CA ASN A 1047 -132.05 51.22 -0.68
C ASN A 1047 -133.33 50.57 -0.14
N PHE A 1048 -133.38 49.24 -0.26
CA PHE A 1048 -134.51 48.43 0.17
C PHE A 1048 -134.78 48.51 1.68
N ALA A 1049 -133.84 49.02 2.49
CA ALA A 1049 -134.12 49.29 3.90
C ALA A 1049 -135.11 50.45 4.09
N VAL A 1050 -135.18 51.39 3.15
CA VAL A 1050 -136.11 52.53 3.17
C VAL A 1050 -137.39 52.21 2.40
N CYS A 1051 -137.28 51.45 1.30
CA CYS A 1051 -138.40 51.06 0.47
C CYS A 1051 -138.29 49.57 0.08
N PRO A 1052 -138.68 48.65 0.99
CA PRO A 1052 -138.61 47.22 0.72
C PRO A 1052 -139.64 46.83 -0.37
N PRO A 1053 -139.24 46.04 -1.39
CA PRO A 1053 -140.05 45.66 -2.53
C PRO A 1053 -141.09 44.57 -2.25
#